data_AF-A0AAE2C9Y7-F1
#
_entry.id   AF-A0AAE2C9Y7-F1
#
_cell.length_a   1.000
_cell.length_b   1.000
_cell.length_c   1.000
_cell.angle_alpha   90.00
_cell.angle_beta   90.00
_cell.angle_gamma   90.00
#
_symmetry.space_group_name_H-M   'P 1'
#
loop_
_entity.id
_entity.type
_entity.pdbx_description
1 polymer ?
#
loop_
_entity_poly.entity_id
_entity_poly.type
_entity_poly.pdbx_seq_one_letter_code
_entity_poly.pdbx_strand_id
1 'polypeptide(L)'
;MLLAFLFLLFSPLSAAGLCHPDDKSALLEFKHSFSNPNPLPSWDPAFDCCDWYGVECNETTNYVIGLNIISDYLNGTIPTVLPKLKHLQHLRLHKIPNLVGKIPPEIGQLPHLTYLVISWTNVSGPVPDFLANLKNLAYLILSFNRLSGSIPPSLATLPYLYAIDLSRNQLTGPIPELFGHFASTAGFPGLDLSHNMLSGDIPASLATVNFSHVDISRNNLSGDASVFFGMGKITDTIVISRNNFEFDFSKVSFMESLDVLDISHNKIYGSIPPQITDAVYLQFLNVSYNRLCGKIPTGWKLRYRSESWDNTSFLHNRVLPHTHFPPAVSPESTTVTQPTNGPNCDPLLSGGCRSFSATISNQSRGLFSSNLGNVDNEKFWLKLGFSNNLFGASRSIHGTAQLSRDFYDVLGVSKNATASEIKKAYYGLAKKLHPDTNKDDPEAEKKFQEVQKAYEVLKDEEKRQQYDQLGHEAFECAGNGEGPGFDPFGAGFNPFQDIFRNADIFNIFNRNMGGEDVKVSVELSFMEAVHGCTKTLSILTDLTCDTCGGTGVPPGTRPETCKRCRGSGMIVSQNGPFTLQSTCPNCGGAGKIVSSFCKSCKGKRVVRGPKTVKLNVMAGVDNNETIKIARSGGADPDGNQPGDLYVMIKVREDPVFRREGADIHVDAVLTISQAILGGTIQVPTLTGDVVVKVRPGTQPGQKVVLRKKGIKVRNSFSFGDEYVHFNVSIPTNLTERQRQLIEEFAKEEQGEDDKGAAAGVSG
;
A
#
# COMPACT_ATOMS: atom_id res chain seq x y z
N MET A 1 1.77 -64.24 44.07
CA MET A 1 1.42 -64.61 42.68
C MET A 1 0.08 -63.98 42.31
N LEU A 2 -0.02 -62.64 42.31
CA LEU A 2 -1.27 -61.90 42.03
C LEU A 2 -1.00 -60.41 41.76
N LEU A 3 0.05 -60.08 41.00
CA LEU A 3 0.45 -58.70 40.69
C LEU A 3 1.07 -58.54 39.29
N ALA A 4 0.65 -59.37 38.33
CA ALA A 4 1.22 -59.40 36.97
C ALA A 4 0.18 -59.31 35.83
N PHE A 5 -1.04 -58.83 36.10
CA PHE A 5 -2.12 -58.83 35.10
C PHE A 5 -2.92 -57.51 35.01
N LEU A 6 -2.26 -56.36 35.18
CA LEU A 6 -2.92 -55.05 35.09
C LEU A 6 -2.10 -53.99 34.33
N PHE A 7 -1.34 -54.42 33.32
CA PHE A 7 -0.52 -53.55 32.47
C PHE A 7 -0.70 -53.78 30.96
N LEU A 8 -1.90 -54.15 30.50
CA LEU A 8 -2.18 -54.34 29.07
C LEU A 8 -3.53 -53.79 28.59
N LEU A 9 -4.02 -52.68 29.16
CA LEU A 9 -5.21 -51.98 28.62
C LEU A 9 -5.11 -50.46 28.79
N PHE A 10 -4.05 -49.85 28.26
CA PHE A 10 -4.07 -48.45 27.84
C PHE A 10 -3.13 -48.30 26.65
N SER A 11 -3.49 -48.93 25.53
CA SER A 11 -3.14 -48.34 24.25
C SER A 11 -3.95 -47.04 24.17
N PRO A 12 -3.34 -45.86 23.98
CA PRO A 12 -4.14 -44.71 23.57
C PRO A 12 -4.84 -45.16 22.30
N LEU A 13 -6.16 -45.04 22.27
CA LEU A 13 -6.90 -45.07 21.01
C LEU A 13 -6.34 -43.91 20.20
N SER A 14 -5.28 -44.14 19.41
CA SER A 14 -4.83 -43.18 18.42
C SER A 14 -6.04 -42.97 17.53
N ALA A 15 -6.58 -41.76 17.57
CA ALA A 15 -7.48 -41.30 16.53
C ALA A 15 -6.84 -41.70 15.19
N ALA A 16 -7.52 -42.54 14.42
CA ALA A 16 -7.02 -42.93 13.11
C ALA A 16 -6.77 -41.63 12.33
N GLY A 17 -5.51 -41.35 12.02
CA GLY A 17 -5.13 -40.13 11.30
C GLY A 17 -5.93 -40.05 10.00
N LEU A 18 -6.59 -38.92 9.78
CA LEU A 18 -7.28 -38.62 8.53
C LEU A 18 -6.26 -38.47 7.40
N CYS A 19 -5.11 -37.85 7.67
CA CYS A 19 -4.06 -37.62 6.69
C CYS A 19 -3.47 -38.91 6.11
N HIS A 20 -3.28 -38.92 4.78
CA HIS A 20 -2.65 -40.04 4.09
C HIS A 20 -1.19 -40.28 4.56
N PRO A 21 -0.79 -41.52 4.90
CA PRO A 21 0.53 -41.80 5.46
C PRO A 21 1.71 -41.40 4.56
N ASP A 22 1.57 -41.60 3.24
CA ASP A 22 2.63 -41.24 2.29
C ASP A 22 2.84 -39.73 2.20
N ASP A 23 1.75 -38.94 2.28
CA ASP A 23 1.83 -37.48 2.27
C ASP A 23 2.47 -36.99 3.57
N LYS A 24 2.07 -37.56 4.71
CA LYS A 24 2.69 -37.25 6.01
C LYS A 24 4.20 -37.51 5.97
N SER A 25 4.63 -38.64 5.41
CA SER A 25 6.06 -38.94 5.25
C SER A 25 6.76 -37.94 4.34
N ALA A 26 6.15 -37.57 3.22
CA ALA A 26 6.70 -36.59 2.28
C ALA A 26 6.83 -35.20 2.91
N LEU A 27 5.85 -34.79 3.73
CA LEU A 27 5.89 -33.52 4.45
C LEU A 27 6.98 -33.48 5.53
N LEU A 28 7.21 -34.59 6.24
CA LEU A 28 8.33 -34.64 7.19
C LEU A 28 9.68 -34.53 6.47
N GLU A 29 9.85 -35.19 5.34
CA GLU A 29 11.05 -35.03 4.50
C GLU A 29 11.18 -33.60 3.92
N PHE A 30 10.07 -32.97 3.56
CA PHE A 30 10.03 -31.56 3.15
C PHE A 30 10.52 -30.66 4.29
N LYS A 31 10.04 -30.90 5.51
CA LYS A 31 10.50 -30.19 6.72
C LYS A 31 12.01 -30.38 6.93
N HIS A 32 12.53 -31.59 6.76
CA HIS A 32 13.96 -31.89 6.93
C HIS A 32 14.87 -31.31 5.86
N SER A 33 14.32 -30.80 4.76
CA SER A 33 15.08 -30.17 3.68
C SER A 33 15.57 -28.75 4.04
N PHE A 34 14.99 -28.11 5.05
CA PHE A 34 15.45 -26.82 5.54
C PHE A 34 16.54 -26.97 6.61
N SER A 35 17.50 -26.06 6.62
CA SER A 35 18.67 -26.12 7.51
C SER A 35 18.39 -25.63 8.94
N ASN A 36 17.17 -25.18 9.24
CA ASN A 36 16.84 -24.58 10.53
C ASN A 36 16.73 -25.61 11.67
N PRO A 37 17.04 -25.23 12.91
CA PRO A 37 16.65 -26.00 14.09
C PRO A 37 15.12 -25.85 14.28
N ASN A 38 14.35 -26.83 13.78
CA ASN A 38 12.88 -26.88 13.77
C ASN A 38 12.19 -25.88 12.80
N PRO A 39 12.29 -26.10 11.48
CA PRO A 39 11.81 -25.18 10.44
C PRO A 39 10.28 -25.00 10.42
N LEU A 40 9.51 -26.01 10.84
CA LEU A 40 8.04 -25.99 10.82
C LEU A 40 7.54 -26.63 12.13
N PRO A 41 7.43 -25.85 13.23
CA PRO A 41 7.19 -26.40 14.56
C PRO A 41 5.85 -27.14 14.71
N SER A 42 4.81 -26.72 13.99
CA SER A 42 3.49 -27.36 14.00
C SER A 42 3.48 -28.74 13.33
N TRP A 43 4.48 -29.04 12.49
CA TRP A 43 4.59 -30.31 11.77
C TRP A 43 5.19 -31.37 12.69
N ASP A 44 4.43 -31.72 13.72
CA ASP A 44 4.78 -32.70 14.73
C ASP A 44 4.16 -34.05 14.34
N PRO A 45 4.97 -35.12 14.19
CA PRO A 45 4.49 -36.45 13.81
C PRO A 45 3.45 -37.04 14.78
N ALA A 46 3.34 -36.53 16.00
CA ALA A 46 2.32 -36.95 16.97
C ALA A 46 0.89 -36.53 16.57
N PHE A 47 0.73 -35.50 15.72
CA PHE A 47 -0.56 -34.97 15.29
C PHE A 47 -0.89 -35.33 13.84
N ASP A 48 -2.15 -35.14 13.44
CA ASP A 48 -2.60 -35.34 12.07
C ASP A 48 -2.00 -34.28 11.14
N CYS A 49 -1.54 -34.67 9.95
CA CYS A 49 -0.87 -33.72 9.06
C CYS A 49 -1.83 -32.69 8.46
N CYS A 50 -3.12 -32.97 8.40
CA CYS A 50 -4.13 -32.04 7.91
C CYS A 50 -4.41 -30.90 8.91
N ASP A 51 -4.02 -31.07 10.18
CA ASP A 51 -4.07 -30.02 11.20
C ASP A 51 -2.78 -29.17 11.24
N TRP A 52 -1.77 -29.53 10.45
CA TRP A 52 -0.51 -28.80 10.44
C TRP A 52 -0.67 -27.43 9.78
N TYR A 53 -0.09 -26.40 10.42
CA TYR A 53 -0.12 -25.05 9.88
C TYR A 53 0.44 -25.02 8.45
N GLY A 54 -0.35 -24.45 7.53
CA GLY A 54 0.02 -24.33 6.13
C GLY A 54 -0.21 -25.58 5.27
N VAL A 55 -0.77 -26.67 5.82
CA VAL A 55 -1.17 -27.86 5.05
C VAL A 55 -2.67 -27.80 4.79
N GLU A 56 -3.07 -28.03 3.53
CA GLU A 56 -4.47 -28.14 3.12
C GLU A 56 -4.71 -29.56 2.60
N CYS A 57 -5.72 -30.23 3.15
CA CYS A 57 -6.14 -31.56 2.73
C CYS A 57 -7.51 -31.53 2.04
N ASN A 58 -7.74 -32.45 1.12
CA ASN A 58 -9.06 -32.65 0.54
C ASN A 58 -10.02 -33.24 1.59
N GLU A 59 -11.17 -32.61 1.81
CA GLU A 59 -12.14 -33.02 2.85
C GLU A 59 -12.72 -34.44 2.66
N THR A 60 -12.66 -35.00 1.46
CA THR A 60 -13.21 -36.33 1.15
C THR A 60 -12.14 -37.40 1.09
N THR A 61 -10.99 -37.11 0.46
CA THR A 61 -9.94 -38.10 0.23
C THR A 61 -8.80 -38.01 1.25
N ASN A 62 -8.72 -36.93 2.01
CA ASN A 62 -7.68 -36.59 2.97
C ASN A 62 -6.24 -36.58 2.41
N TYR A 63 -6.09 -36.55 1.08
CA TYR A 63 -4.79 -36.27 0.46
C TYR A 63 -4.45 -34.80 0.62
N VAL A 64 -3.16 -34.50 0.74
CA VAL A 64 -2.64 -33.13 0.78
C VAL A 64 -2.76 -32.52 -0.61
N ILE A 65 -3.52 -31.43 -0.70
CA ILE A 65 -3.79 -30.69 -1.93
C ILE A 65 -3.16 -29.30 -1.92
N GLY A 66 -2.77 -28.77 -0.77
CA GLY A 66 -2.17 -27.44 -0.69
C GLY A 66 -1.07 -27.32 0.35
N LEU A 67 -0.05 -26.56 0.00
CA LEU A 67 1.01 -26.11 0.90
C LEU A 67 1.14 -24.59 0.83
N ASN A 68 0.93 -23.94 1.97
CA ASN A 68 1.07 -22.50 2.14
C ASN A 68 2.08 -22.20 3.25
N ILE A 69 3.33 -21.97 2.83
CA ILE A 69 4.45 -21.71 3.72
C ILE A 69 4.81 -20.23 3.64
N ILE A 70 4.65 -19.56 4.78
CA ILE A 70 5.03 -18.17 4.99
C ILE A 70 5.93 -18.12 6.22
N SER A 71 7.18 -17.67 6.05
CA SER A 71 8.14 -17.64 7.15
C SER A 71 9.32 -16.73 6.83
N ASP A 72 9.67 -15.84 7.76
CA ASP A 72 10.83 -14.96 7.71
C ASP A 72 12.14 -15.63 8.17
N TYR A 73 12.08 -16.83 8.74
CA TYR A 73 13.22 -17.51 9.35
C TYR A 73 13.66 -18.78 8.61
N LEU A 74 12.89 -19.32 7.67
CA LEU A 74 13.25 -20.53 6.92
C LEU A 74 14.45 -20.30 6.00
N ASN A 75 15.42 -21.23 6.08
CA ASN A 75 16.69 -21.19 5.34
C ASN A 75 16.87 -22.50 4.55
N GLY A 76 17.21 -22.39 3.27
CA GLY A 76 17.51 -23.55 2.44
C GLY A 76 17.17 -23.32 0.96
N THR A 77 16.95 -24.42 0.24
CA THR A 77 16.46 -24.41 -1.15
C THR A 77 15.05 -24.97 -1.20
N ILE A 78 14.37 -24.79 -2.34
CA ILE A 78 13.07 -25.43 -2.56
C ILE A 78 13.24 -26.96 -2.47
N PRO A 79 12.49 -27.67 -1.60
CA PRO A 79 12.66 -29.10 -1.42
C PRO A 79 12.31 -29.92 -2.66
N THR A 80 13.19 -30.84 -3.07
CA THR A 80 13.00 -31.71 -4.25
C THR A 80 12.01 -32.85 -3.99
N VAL A 81 11.57 -33.04 -2.74
CA VAL A 81 10.60 -34.09 -2.35
C VAL A 81 9.16 -33.80 -2.81
N LEU A 82 8.87 -32.57 -3.25
CA LEU A 82 7.53 -32.12 -3.66
C LEU A 82 6.75 -33.11 -4.55
N PRO A 83 7.34 -33.82 -5.55
CA PRO A 83 6.61 -34.78 -6.39
C PRO A 83 5.98 -35.96 -5.65
N LYS A 84 6.43 -36.25 -4.41
CA LYS A 84 5.80 -37.30 -3.58
C LYS A 84 4.37 -36.91 -3.18
N LEU A 85 4.06 -35.61 -3.12
CA LEU A 85 2.72 -35.08 -2.88
C LEU A 85 1.93 -35.05 -4.20
N LYS A 86 1.51 -36.23 -4.67
CA LYS A 86 0.95 -36.44 -6.02
C LYS A 86 -0.32 -35.65 -6.29
N HIS A 87 -1.06 -35.30 -5.23
CA HIS A 87 -2.35 -34.60 -5.30
C HIS A 87 -2.23 -33.09 -5.10
N LEU A 88 -1.01 -32.55 -4.98
CA LEU A 88 -0.78 -31.14 -4.74
C LEU A 88 -1.32 -30.27 -5.91
N GLN A 89 -2.22 -29.36 -5.55
CA GLN A 89 -2.86 -28.38 -6.42
C GLN A 89 -2.32 -26.98 -6.16
N HIS A 90 -2.07 -26.65 -4.90
CA HIS A 90 -1.61 -25.32 -4.48
C HIS A 90 -0.23 -25.41 -3.82
N LEU A 91 0.75 -24.69 -4.35
CA LEU A 91 2.06 -24.53 -3.73
C LEU A 91 2.38 -23.05 -3.58
N ARG A 92 2.47 -22.57 -2.35
CA ARG A 92 2.85 -21.21 -2.00
C ARG A 92 4.04 -21.21 -1.04
N LEU A 93 5.16 -20.69 -1.51
CA LEU A 93 6.36 -20.38 -0.74
C LEU A 93 6.54 -18.86 -0.79
N HIS A 94 6.17 -18.17 0.28
CA HIS A 94 6.05 -16.71 0.25
C HIS A 94 6.76 -16.04 1.43
N LYS A 95 7.44 -14.92 1.19
CA LYS A 95 8.16 -14.14 2.22
C LYS A 95 9.21 -14.95 2.96
N ILE A 96 9.99 -15.75 2.24
CA ILE A 96 11.08 -16.56 2.77
C ILE A 96 12.42 -16.02 2.26
N PRO A 97 13.02 -15.01 2.94
CA PRO A 97 14.15 -14.25 2.42
C PRO A 97 15.42 -15.11 2.24
N ASN A 98 15.57 -16.19 3.01
CA ASN A 98 16.72 -17.08 2.95
C ASN A 98 16.46 -18.35 2.12
N LEU A 99 15.35 -18.41 1.38
CA LEU A 99 15.11 -19.45 0.38
C LEU A 99 15.87 -19.09 -0.90
N VAL A 100 16.90 -19.87 -1.21
CA VAL A 100 17.87 -19.62 -2.30
C VAL A 100 17.88 -20.79 -3.31
N GLY A 101 18.78 -20.72 -4.29
CA GLY A 101 18.94 -21.76 -5.30
C GLY A 101 18.04 -21.53 -6.52
N LYS A 102 17.88 -22.57 -7.35
CA LYS A 102 17.04 -22.52 -8.56
C LYS A 102 15.68 -23.16 -8.30
N ILE A 103 14.69 -22.84 -9.13
CA ILE A 103 13.42 -23.59 -9.18
C ILE A 103 13.73 -25.02 -9.67
N PRO A 104 13.47 -26.07 -8.87
CA PRO A 104 13.87 -27.43 -9.19
C PRO A 104 12.96 -28.09 -10.25
N PRO A 105 13.50 -28.91 -11.18
CA PRO A 105 12.73 -29.59 -12.23
C PRO A 105 11.65 -30.53 -11.71
N GLU A 106 11.82 -31.02 -10.48
CA GLU A 106 10.84 -31.82 -9.75
C GLU A 106 9.46 -31.14 -9.69
N ILE A 107 9.39 -29.80 -9.60
CA ILE A 107 8.10 -29.08 -9.62
C ILE A 107 7.31 -29.42 -10.88
N GLY A 108 7.97 -29.54 -12.04
CA GLY A 108 7.33 -29.86 -13.32
C GLY A 108 6.68 -31.25 -13.38
N GLN A 109 6.84 -32.08 -12.36
CA GLN A 109 6.27 -33.43 -12.25
C GLN A 109 4.96 -33.46 -11.46
N LEU A 110 4.49 -32.32 -10.92
CA LEU A 110 3.26 -32.22 -10.14
C LEU A 110 2.04 -32.20 -11.08
N PRO A 111 1.26 -33.29 -11.20
CA PRO A 111 0.29 -33.45 -12.29
C PRO A 111 -0.96 -32.59 -12.12
N HIS A 112 -1.28 -32.17 -10.88
CA HIS A 112 -2.50 -31.46 -10.53
C HIS A 112 -2.26 -30.00 -10.13
N LEU A 113 -1.03 -29.49 -10.25
CA LEU A 113 -0.71 -28.14 -9.79
C LEU A 113 -1.47 -27.08 -10.61
N THR A 114 -2.28 -26.29 -9.92
CA THR A 114 -3.08 -25.18 -10.48
C THR A 114 -2.53 -23.83 -10.06
N TYR A 115 -1.91 -23.75 -8.87
CA TYR A 115 -1.43 -22.51 -8.27
C TYR A 115 0.02 -22.67 -7.82
N LEU A 116 0.94 -21.96 -8.47
CA LEU A 116 2.36 -21.93 -8.10
C LEU A 116 2.78 -20.52 -7.74
N VAL A 117 3.08 -20.31 -6.45
CA VAL A 117 3.59 -19.05 -5.91
C VAL A 117 4.93 -19.30 -5.24
N ILE A 118 5.96 -18.67 -5.77
CA ILE A 118 7.27 -18.57 -5.14
C ILE A 118 7.61 -17.09 -5.19
N SER A 119 7.35 -16.34 -4.12
CA SER A 119 7.49 -14.89 -4.16
C SER A 119 8.03 -14.29 -2.88
N TRP A 120 8.71 -13.16 -3.00
CA TRP A 120 9.45 -12.55 -1.89
C TRP A 120 10.46 -13.54 -1.29
N THR A 121 11.28 -14.12 -2.18
CA THR A 121 12.37 -15.02 -1.80
C THR A 121 13.64 -14.63 -2.53
N ASN A 122 14.69 -15.44 -2.40
CA ASN A 122 15.99 -15.20 -3.02
C ASN A 122 16.35 -16.28 -4.05
N VAL A 123 15.34 -16.98 -4.56
CA VAL A 123 15.48 -17.95 -5.65
C VAL A 123 15.99 -17.25 -6.91
N SER A 124 16.90 -17.92 -7.62
CA SER A 124 17.72 -17.35 -8.70
C SER A 124 17.83 -18.29 -9.89
N GLY A 125 18.48 -17.84 -10.97
CA GLY A 125 18.58 -18.60 -12.21
C GLY A 125 17.38 -18.36 -13.14
N PRO A 126 17.28 -19.10 -14.27
CA PRO A 126 16.24 -18.87 -15.25
C PRO A 126 14.86 -19.28 -14.77
N VAL A 127 13.83 -18.60 -15.29
CA VAL A 127 12.46 -19.14 -15.30
C VAL A 127 12.51 -20.43 -16.13
N PRO A 128 12.19 -21.61 -15.57
CA PRO A 128 12.46 -22.85 -16.28
C PRO A 128 11.38 -23.23 -17.32
N ASP A 129 11.80 -23.72 -18.48
CA ASP A 129 10.89 -24.19 -19.54
C ASP A 129 9.98 -25.34 -19.11
N PHE A 130 10.42 -26.18 -18.16
CA PHE A 130 9.64 -27.31 -17.66
C PHE A 130 8.35 -26.89 -16.96
N LEU A 131 8.19 -25.61 -16.58
CA LEU A 131 6.92 -25.11 -16.05
C LEU A 131 5.77 -25.28 -17.05
N ALA A 132 6.07 -25.34 -18.36
CA ALA A 132 5.10 -25.66 -19.40
C ALA A 132 4.56 -27.12 -19.33
N ASN A 133 5.17 -28.00 -18.52
CA ASN A 133 4.68 -29.36 -18.29
C ASN A 133 3.49 -29.40 -17.34
N LEU A 134 3.26 -28.34 -16.55
CA LEU A 134 2.18 -28.24 -15.58
C LEU A 134 0.85 -27.94 -16.28
N LYS A 135 0.26 -28.96 -16.91
CA LYS A 135 -0.90 -28.77 -17.80
C LYS A 135 -2.16 -28.21 -17.14
N ASN A 136 -2.24 -28.23 -15.81
CA ASN A 136 -3.35 -27.67 -15.04
C ASN A 136 -3.05 -26.27 -14.45
N LEU A 137 -1.86 -25.71 -14.72
CA LEU A 137 -1.42 -24.47 -14.10
C LEU A 137 -2.28 -23.29 -14.58
N ALA A 138 -2.90 -22.62 -13.62
CA ALA A 138 -3.74 -21.45 -13.83
C ALA A 138 -3.05 -20.16 -13.39
N TYR A 139 -2.25 -20.20 -12.32
CA TYR A 139 -1.55 -19.02 -11.82
C TYR A 139 -0.07 -19.34 -11.61
N LEU A 140 0.79 -18.55 -12.26
CA LEU A 140 2.23 -18.62 -12.10
C LEU A 140 2.73 -17.28 -11.54
N ILE A 141 3.17 -17.29 -10.28
CA ILE A 141 3.57 -16.08 -9.57
C ILE A 141 4.97 -16.30 -9.01
N LEU A 142 5.96 -15.74 -9.70
CA LEU A 142 7.38 -15.85 -9.38
C LEU A 142 8.00 -14.47 -9.08
N SER A 143 7.20 -13.53 -8.57
CA SER A 143 7.62 -12.15 -8.34
C SER A 143 8.50 -11.94 -7.11
N PHE A 144 9.26 -10.84 -7.10
CA PHE A 144 10.18 -10.50 -6.01
C PHE A 144 11.17 -11.64 -5.72
N ASN A 145 11.94 -12.04 -6.73
CA ASN A 145 13.02 -13.01 -6.62
C ASN A 145 14.28 -12.49 -7.36
N ARG A 146 15.28 -13.34 -7.56
CA ARG A 146 16.49 -13.06 -8.35
C ARG A 146 16.52 -13.85 -9.65
N LEU A 147 15.37 -14.12 -10.27
CA LEU A 147 15.31 -14.87 -11.53
C LEU A 147 15.92 -14.05 -12.66
N SER A 148 16.65 -14.69 -13.56
CA SER A 148 17.48 -14.03 -14.57
C SER A 148 17.34 -14.67 -15.94
N GLY A 149 17.80 -14.02 -17.01
CA GLY A 149 17.71 -14.58 -18.37
C GLY A 149 16.35 -14.32 -19.02
N SER A 150 16.08 -15.00 -20.13
CA SER A 150 14.87 -14.77 -20.94
C SER A 150 13.61 -15.45 -20.38
N ILE A 151 12.46 -14.86 -20.65
CA ILE A 151 11.15 -15.48 -20.38
C ILE A 151 10.94 -16.66 -21.35
N PRO A 152 10.67 -17.87 -20.86
CA PRO A 152 10.35 -19.02 -21.71
C PRO A 152 9.10 -18.79 -22.58
N PRO A 153 9.21 -18.88 -23.92
CA PRO A 153 8.05 -18.83 -24.79
C PRO A 153 7.06 -19.97 -24.49
N SER A 154 7.55 -21.12 -24.03
CA SER A 154 6.75 -22.31 -23.73
C SER A 154 5.64 -22.09 -22.71
N LEU A 155 5.71 -21.05 -21.86
CA LEU A 155 4.64 -20.69 -20.93
C LEU A 155 3.32 -20.39 -21.65
N ALA A 156 3.37 -19.90 -22.89
CA ALA A 156 2.18 -19.66 -23.69
C ALA A 156 1.42 -20.94 -24.10
N THR A 157 2.05 -22.11 -23.97
CA THR A 157 1.43 -23.41 -24.30
C THR A 157 0.55 -23.96 -23.18
N LEU A 158 0.48 -23.30 -22.02
CA LEU A 158 -0.32 -23.73 -20.88
C LEU A 158 -1.83 -23.52 -21.16
N PRO A 159 -2.67 -24.57 -21.07
CA PRO A 159 -4.05 -24.52 -21.58
C PRO A 159 -5.07 -23.90 -20.61
N TYR A 160 -4.70 -23.60 -19.37
CA TYR A 160 -5.60 -23.03 -18.36
C TYR A 160 -5.03 -21.79 -17.68
N LEU A 161 -3.99 -21.19 -18.26
CA LEU A 161 -3.29 -20.07 -17.64
C LEU A 161 -4.16 -18.81 -17.60
N TYR A 162 -4.31 -18.26 -16.40
CA TYR A 162 -5.10 -17.08 -16.08
C TYR A 162 -4.26 -15.89 -15.61
N ALA A 163 -3.07 -16.13 -15.04
CA ALA A 163 -2.15 -15.04 -14.72
C ALA A 163 -0.68 -15.50 -14.73
N ILE A 164 0.17 -14.60 -15.20
CA ILE A 164 1.63 -14.67 -15.08
C ILE A 164 2.09 -13.40 -14.37
N ASP A 165 2.74 -13.57 -13.22
CA ASP A 165 3.46 -12.50 -12.54
C ASP A 165 4.94 -12.91 -12.39
N LEU A 166 5.80 -12.24 -13.15
CA LEU A 166 7.26 -12.37 -13.11
C LEU A 166 7.94 -11.07 -12.67
N SER A 167 7.17 -10.15 -12.06
CA SER A 167 7.65 -8.83 -11.70
C SER A 167 8.80 -8.85 -10.70
N ARG A 168 9.62 -7.79 -10.70
CA ARG A 168 10.71 -7.59 -9.72
C ARG A 168 11.67 -8.78 -9.67
N ASN A 169 12.24 -9.04 -10.83
CA ASN A 169 13.30 -10.01 -11.04
C ASN A 169 14.44 -9.34 -11.84
N GLN A 170 15.34 -10.14 -12.37
CA GLN A 170 16.48 -9.72 -13.19
C GLN A 170 16.33 -10.28 -14.62
N LEU A 171 15.10 -10.41 -15.12
CA LEU A 171 14.83 -10.99 -16.43
C LEU A 171 15.27 -10.05 -17.55
N THR A 172 15.79 -10.62 -18.63
CA THR A 172 16.41 -9.91 -19.76
C THR A 172 15.85 -10.41 -21.08
N GLY A 173 16.10 -9.69 -22.18
CA GLY A 173 15.64 -10.09 -23.51
C GLY A 173 14.19 -9.69 -23.78
N PRO A 174 13.63 -10.08 -24.95
CA PRO A 174 12.31 -9.62 -25.39
C PRO A 174 11.16 -10.38 -24.73
N ILE A 175 9.98 -9.75 -24.74
CA ILE A 175 8.72 -10.46 -24.50
C ILE A 175 8.54 -11.48 -25.64
N PRO A 176 8.28 -12.77 -25.35
CA PRO A 176 8.19 -13.79 -26.38
C PRO A 176 7.02 -13.55 -27.37
N GLU A 177 7.28 -13.69 -28.67
CA GLU A 177 6.25 -13.62 -29.72
C GLU A 177 5.11 -14.61 -29.49
N LEU A 178 5.40 -15.76 -28.86
CA LEU A 178 4.40 -16.80 -28.58
C LEU A 178 3.37 -16.35 -27.53
N PHE A 179 3.63 -15.29 -26.76
CA PHE A 179 2.65 -14.72 -25.82
C PHE A 179 1.45 -14.08 -26.56
N GLY A 180 1.54 -13.83 -27.87
CA GLY A 180 0.36 -13.50 -28.68
C GLY A 180 -0.54 -14.69 -29.03
N HIS A 181 -0.18 -15.90 -28.65
CA HIS A 181 -0.85 -17.14 -29.04
C HIS A 181 -1.04 -18.08 -27.84
N PHE A 182 -1.49 -17.54 -26.71
CA PHE A 182 -1.79 -18.34 -25.52
C PHE A 182 -2.81 -19.45 -25.86
N ALA A 183 -2.47 -20.69 -25.51
CA ALA A 183 -3.36 -21.85 -25.66
C ALA A 183 -4.51 -21.89 -24.63
N SER A 184 -4.65 -20.84 -23.80
CA SER A 184 -5.53 -20.84 -22.64
C SER A 184 -7.01 -20.91 -23.03
N THR A 185 -7.72 -21.82 -22.40
CA THR A 185 -9.17 -22.03 -22.50
C THR A 185 -9.93 -21.50 -21.28
N ALA A 186 -9.21 -21.10 -20.23
CA ALA A 186 -9.77 -20.69 -18.93
C ALA A 186 -10.13 -19.20 -18.84
N GLY A 187 -9.80 -18.39 -19.85
CA GLY A 187 -9.90 -16.93 -19.83
C GLY A 187 -8.59 -16.29 -20.28
N PHE A 188 -8.56 -14.95 -20.31
CA PHE A 188 -7.39 -14.22 -20.78
C PHE A 188 -6.41 -13.94 -19.65
N PRO A 189 -5.09 -14.08 -19.87
CA PRO A 189 -4.12 -13.97 -18.79
C PRO A 189 -3.96 -12.52 -18.30
N GLY A 190 -3.84 -12.33 -16.99
CA GLY A 190 -3.15 -11.14 -16.44
C GLY A 190 -1.65 -11.29 -16.65
N LEU A 191 -0.98 -10.20 -17.04
CA LEU A 191 0.46 -10.20 -17.33
C LEU A 191 1.15 -9.09 -16.54
N ASP A 192 1.96 -9.48 -15.56
CA ASP A 192 2.87 -8.57 -14.84
C ASP A 192 4.32 -9.00 -15.06
N LEU A 193 5.07 -8.16 -15.78
CA LEU A 193 6.49 -8.31 -16.06
C LEU A 193 7.30 -7.10 -15.55
N SER A 194 6.68 -6.27 -14.70
CA SER A 194 7.23 -5.00 -14.26
C SER A 194 8.56 -5.15 -13.50
N HIS A 195 9.36 -4.08 -13.44
CA HIS A 195 10.62 -4.07 -12.69
C HIS A 195 11.58 -5.21 -13.07
N ASN A 196 11.91 -5.31 -14.35
CA ASN A 196 12.90 -6.24 -14.87
C ASN A 196 13.88 -5.48 -15.79
N MET A 197 14.71 -6.20 -16.55
CA MET A 197 15.62 -5.66 -17.56
C MET A 197 15.21 -6.12 -18.96
N LEU A 198 13.91 -6.32 -19.22
CA LEU A 198 13.40 -6.76 -20.52
C LEU A 198 13.65 -5.68 -21.56
N SER A 199 13.92 -6.09 -22.80
CA SER A 199 14.37 -5.18 -23.87
C SER A 199 13.85 -5.62 -25.23
N GLY A 200 13.81 -4.70 -26.19
CA GLY A 200 13.28 -4.95 -27.53
C GLY A 200 11.84 -4.50 -27.66
N ASP A 201 11.28 -4.69 -28.85
CA ASP A 201 9.97 -4.17 -29.20
C ASP A 201 8.84 -5.07 -28.70
N ILE A 202 7.64 -4.50 -28.56
CA ILE A 202 6.43 -5.25 -28.22
C ILE A 202 6.02 -6.13 -29.42
N PRO A 203 5.90 -7.46 -29.23
CA PRO A 203 5.40 -8.36 -30.28
C PRO A 203 4.03 -7.93 -30.82
N ALA A 204 3.92 -7.79 -32.15
CA ALA A 204 2.66 -7.42 -32.80
C ALA A 204 1.56 -8.47 -32.56
N SER A 205 1.94 -9.74 -32.36
CA SER A 205 1.01 -10.80 -32.01
C SER A 205 0.22 -10.55 -30.72
N LEU A 206 0.73 -9.73 -29.79
CA LEU A 206 -0.01 -9.40 -28.55
C LEU A 206 -1.30 -8.62 -28.83
N ALA A 207 -1.43 -8.01 -30.01
CA ALA A 207 -2.67 -7.38 -30.45
C ALA A 207 -3.86 -8.36 -30.52
N THR A 208 -3.63 -9.67 -30.65
CA THR A 208 -4.70 -10.68 -30.68
C THR A 208 -5.20 -11.05 -29.27
N VAL A 209 -4.43 -10.72 -28.23
CA VAL A 209 -4.70 -11.13 -26.84
C VAL A 209 -5.43 -10.01 -26.10
N ASN A 210 -6.49 -10.39 -25.39
CA ASN A 210 -7.31 -9.48 -24.59
C ASN A 210 -6.98 -9.62 -23.11
N PHE A 211 -5.78 -9.18 -22.73
CA PHE A 211 -5.38 -9.15 -21.32
C PHE A 211 -6.43 -8.45 -20.45
N SER A 212 -6.67 -8.95 -19.24
CA SER A 212 -7.40 -8.18 -18.23
C SER A 212 -6.48 -7.08 -17.69
N HIS A 213 -5.33 -7.49 -17.16
CA HIS A 213 -4.33 -6.61 -16.57
C HIS A 213 -3.00 -6.73 -17.31
N VAL A 214 -2.36 -5.59 -17.62
CA VAL A 214 -0.99 -5.54 -18.16
C VAL A 214 -0.17 -4.52 -17.37
N ASP A 215 0.87 -5.00 -16.69
CA ASP A 215 1.96 -4.18 -16.16
C ASP A 215 3.30 -4.67 -16.72
N ILE A 216 3.92 -3.85 -17.55
CA ILE A 216 5.26 -4.09 -18.11
C ILE A 216 6.19 -2.90 -17.81
N SER A 217 5.85 -2.10 -16.79
CA SER A 217 6.60 -0.91 -16.42
C SER A 217 8.01 -1.20 -15.93
N ARG A 218 8.87 -0.17 -15.95
CA ARG A 218 10.24 -0.22 -15.41
C ARG A 218 11.03 -1.39 -16.01
N ASN A 219 11.12 -1.35 -17.33
CA ASN A 219 11.94 -2.23 -18.16
C ASN A 219 12.72 -1.37 -19.16
N ASN A 220 13.42 -2.00 -20.10
CA ASN A 220 14.11 -1.36 -21.21
C ASN A 220 13.42 -1.64 -22.56
N LEU A 221 12.10 -1.85 -22.55
CA LEU A 221 11.29 -2.16 -23.74
C LEU A 221 11.16 -0.93 -24.65
N SER A 222 11.02 -1.15 -25.95
CA SER A 222 10.98 -0.10 -26.97
C SER A 222 9.87 -0.32 -28.00
N GLY A 223 9.83 0.55 -29.02
CA GLY A 223 8.90 0.41 -30.13
C GLY A 223 7.47 0.82 -29.80
N ASP A 224 6.53 0.24 -30.53
CA ASP A 224 5.11 0.59 -30.48
C ASP A 224 4.35 -0.30 -29.48
N ALA A 225 3.80 0.30 -28.43
CA ALA A 225 2.98 -0.38 -27.42
C ALA A 225 1.46 -0.14 -27.61
N SER A 226 1.04 0.39 -28.77
CA SER A 226 -0.37 0.65 -29.09
C SER A 226 -1.23 -0.62 -29.13
N VAL A 227 -0.62 -1.81 -29.24
CA VAL A 227 -1.30 -3.12 -29.24
C VAL A 227 -2.14 -3.39 -27.98
N PHE A 228 -1.82 -2.73 -26.86
CA PHE A 228 -2.59 -2.85 -25.61
C PHE A 228 -3.87 -2.01 -25.60
N PHE A 229 -4.06 -1.13 -26.59
CA PHE A 229 -5.20 -0.25 -26.72
C PHE A 229 -6.21 -0.78 -27.77
N GLY A 230 -7.46 -0.33 -27.70
CA GLY A 230 -8.51 -0.70 -28.66
C GLY A 230 -9.91 -0.84 -28.05
N MET A 231 -10.94 -0.37 -28.76
CA MET A 231 -12.35 -0.47 -28.34
C MET A 231 -12.82 -1.91 -28.04
N GLY A 232 -12.23 -2.92 -28.70
CA GLY A 232 -12.58 -4.34 -28.52
C GLY A 232 -11.79 -5.06 -27.42
N LYS A 233 -10.92 -4.33 -26.69
CA LYS A 233 -10.16 -4.86 -25.56
C LYS A 233 -11.01 -4.82 -24.30
N ILE A 234 -10.80 -5.78 -23.41
CA ILE A 234 -11.40 -5.79 -22.06
C ILE A 234 -10.43 -5.28 -21.00
N THR A 235 -9.21 -4.93 -21.41
CA THR A 235 -8.11 -4.57 -20.51
C THR A 235 -8.53 -3.43 -19.61
N ASP A 236 -8.51 -3.70 -18.32
CA ASP A 236 -8.83 -2.72 -17.31
C ASP A 236 -7.54 -2.12 -16.73
N THR A 237 -6.33 -2.63 -16.98
CA THR A 237 -5.07 -1.92 -16.59
C THR A 237 -4.02 -1.97 -17.65
N ILE A 238 -3.46 -0.80 -17.92
CA ILE A 238 -2.32 -0.61 -18.80
C ILE A 238 -1.29 0.24 -18.06
N VAL A 239 -0.24 -0.41 -17.56
CA VAL A 239 0.91 0.22 -16.92
C VAL A 239 2.15 -0.14 -17.73
N ILE A 240 2.60 0.80 -18.55
CA ILE A 240 3.76 0.65 -19.45
C ILE A 240 4.86 1.69 -19.13
N SER A 241 4.75 2.35 -17.98
CA SER A 241 5.59 3.48 -17.60
C SER A 241 7.07 3.11 -17.42
N ARG A 242 7.96 4.11 -17.52
CA ARG A 242 9.42 3.95 -17.36
C ARG A 242 9.98 2.87 -18.30
N ASN A 243 9.81 3.08 -19.59
CA ASN A 243 10.36 2.28 -20.69
C ASN A 243 10.88 3.22 -21.80
N ASN A 244 11.15 2.70 -22.99
CA ASN A 244 11.57 3.45 -24.17
C ASN A 244 10.51 3.47 -25.28
N PHE A 245 9.21 3.33 -24.97
CA PHE A 245 8.16 3.27 -25.99
C PHE A 245 8.03 4.56 -26.79
N GLU A 246 7.85 4.42 -28.10
CA GLU A 246 7.72 5.53 -29.05
C GLU A 246 6.64 5.20 -30.07
N PHE A 247 5.45 5.77 -29.87
CA PHE A 247 4.32 5.64 -30.78
C PHE A 247 3.42 6.88 -30.72
N ASP A 248 2.58 7.03 -31.73
CA ASP A 248 1.64 8.14 -31.86
C ASP A 248 0.38 7.87 -31.02
N PHE A 249 0.31 8.50 -29.86
CA PHE A 249 -0.82 8.36 -28.94
C PHE A 249 -2.13 8.90 -29.52
N SER A 250 -2.09 9.79 -30.53
CA SER A 250 -3.32 10.31 -31.14
C SER A 250 -4.14 9.26 -31.89
N LYS A 251 -3.52 8.12 -32.22
CA LYS A 251 -4.12 7.03 -32.98
C LYS A 251 -4.72 5.92 -32.12
N VAL A 252 -4.53 5.96 -30.80
CA VAL A 252 -5.07 4.92 -29.93
C VAL A 252 -6.55 5.14 -29.64
N SER A 253 -7.28 4.05 -29.42
CA SER A 253 -8.65 4.08 -28.93
C SER A 253 -8.73 3.38 -27.57
N PHE A 254 -9.66 3.80 -26.73
CA PHE A 254 -9.77 3.32 -25.35
C PHE A 254 -10.99 2.43 -25.19
N MET A 255 -10.82 1.37 -24.42
CA MET A 255 -11.89 0.47 -24.00
C MET A 255 -12.72 1.10 -22.87
N GLU A 256 -14.02 0.80 -22.81
CA GLU A 256 -14.89 1.32 -21.74
C GLU A 256 -14.47 0.79 -20.37
N SER A 257 -14.06 -0.47 -20.32
CA SER A 257 -13.54 -1.13 -19.11
C SER A 257 -12.18 -0.62 -18.72
N LEU A 258 -11.53 0.25 -19.54
CA LEU A 258 -10.22 0.78 -19.24
C LEU A 258 -10.37 1.27 -17.86
N ASP A 259 -9.52 0.70 -17.04
CA ASP A 259 -9.36 1.04 -15.70
C ASP A 259 -7.97 1.84 -15.60
N VAL A 260 -6.80 1.31 -15.24
CA VAL A 260 -5.60 2.09 -14.91
C VAL A 260 -4.88 2.46 -16.20
N LEU A 261 -4.43 3.71 -16.33
CA LEU A 261 -3.52 4.11 -17.39
C LEU A 261 -2.31 4.88 -16.84
N ASP A 262 -1.15 4.24 -16.89
CA ASP A 262 0.16 4.87 -16.67
C ASP A 262 1.11 4.55 -17.83
N ILE A 263 1.35 5.55 -18.67
CA ILE A 263 2.31 5.50 -19.78
C ILE A 263 3.51 6.42 -19.55
N SER A 264 3.66 6.94 -18.33
CA SER A 264 4.65 7.98 -18.01
C SER A 264 6.10 7.55 -18.22
N HIS A 265 7.01 8.51 -18.35
CA HIS A 265 8.44 8.24 -18.56
C HIS A 265 8.71 7.33 -19.77
N ASN A 266 8.27 7.76 -20.94
CA ASN A 266 8.52 7.11 -22.22
C ASN A 266 8.87 8.17 -23.29
N LYS A 267 8.90 7.79 -24.57
CA LYS A 267 9.14 8.67 -25.72
C LYS A 267 7.87 8.85 -26.57
N ILE A 268 6.69 8.60 -26.00
CA ILE A 268 5.39 8.59 -26.69
C ILE A 268 5.06 10.01 -27.17
N TYR A 269 4.60 10.14 -28.41
CA TYR A 269 4.34 11.43 -29.06
C TYR A 269 2.90 11.52 -29.58
N GLY A 270 2.56 12.62 -30.25
CA GLY A 270 1.19 12.90 -30.68
C GLY A 270 0.37 13.58 -29.59
N SER A 271 -0.95 13.56 -29.72
CA SER A 271 -1.87 14.16 -28.76
C SER A 271 -2.64 13.13 -27.95
N ILE A 272 -3.20 13.56 -26.82
CA ILE A 272 -4.11 12.75 -26.02
C ILE A 272 -5.45 12.66 -26.78
N PRO A 273 -5.92 11.47 -27.21
CA PRO A 273 -7.17 11.36 -27.95
C PRO A 273 -8.35 11.83 -27.10
N PRO A 274 -9.24 12.71 -27.62
CA PRO A 274 -10.40 13.20 -26.87
C PRO A 274 -11.31 12.09 -26.32
N GLN A 275 -11.36 10.94 -27.00
CA GLN A 275 -12.15 9.77 -26.63
C GLN A 275 -11.79 9.20 -25.25
N ILE A 276 -10.60 9.50 -24.72
CA ILE A 276 -10.22 9.08 -23.35
C ILE A 276 -11.18 9.63 -22.29
N THR A 277 -11.86 10.75 -22.58
CA THR A 277 -12.86 11.36 -21.69
C THR A 277 -14.11 10.51 -21.52
N ASP A 278 -14.37 9.58 -22.45
CA ASP A 278 -15.46 8.61 -22.42
C ASP A 278 -15.11 7.34 -21.63
N ALA A 279 -13.88 7.18 -21.15
CA ALA A 279 -13.49 6.07 -20.29
C ALA A 279 -14.08 6.29 -18.88
N VAL A 280 -15.39 6.08 -18.74
CA VAL A 280 -16.21 6.42 -17.57
C VAL A 280 -15.62 5.88 -16.28
N TYR A 281 -14.91 4.76 -16.37
CA TYR A 281 -14.35 4.20 -15.17
C TYR A 281 -13.14 5.00 -14.61
N LEU A 282 -12.62 6.10 -15.26
CA LEU A 282 -11.32 6.85 -14.99
C LEU A 282 -11.10 7.37 -13.53
N GLN A 283 -10.07 6.89 -12.79
CA GLN A 283 -9.65 7.32 -11.41
C GLN A 283 -8.16 7.80 -11.15
N PHE A 284 -7.20 7.76 -12.09
CA PHE A 284 -5.73 8.05 -12.16
C PHE A 284 -5.43 8.18 -13.66
N LEU A 285 -4.23 8.47 -14.06
CA LEU A 285 -4.04 9.38 -15.16
C LEU A 285 -2.57 9.65 -15.07
N ASN A 286 -1.73 8.96 -15.82
CA ASN A 286 -0.36 9.42 -15.95
C ASN A 286 0.18 9.24 -17.35
N VAL A 287 0.39 10.37 -17.99
CA VAL A 287 1.01 10.50 -19.30
C VAL A 287 2.23 11.42 -19.23
N SER A 288 2.69 11.76 -18.02
CA SER A 288 3.81 12.68 -17.79
C SER A 288 5.13 12.13 -18.32
N TYR A 289 6.13 12.99 -18.49
CA TYR A 289 7.47 12.63 -18.98
C TYR A 289 7.41 11.85 -20.31
N ASN A 290 6.73 12.45 -21.30
CA ASN A 290 6.62 11.94 -22.66
C ASN A 290 6.87 13.09 -23.66
N ARG A 291 6.59 12.88 -24.95
CA ARG A 291 6.71 13.87 -26.01
C ARG A 291 5.34 14.33 -26.54
N LEU A 292 4.30 14.24 -25.71
CA LEU A 292 2.93 14.58 -26.10
C LEU A 292 2.77 16.08 -26.36
N CYS A 293 1.83 16.43 -27.24
CA CYS A 293 1.50 17.79 -27.62
C CYS A 293 -0.01 17.96 -27.87
N GLY A 294 -0.46 19.20 -28.03
CA GLY A 294 -1.88 19.50 -28.27
C GLY A 294 -2.65 19.79 -26.99
N LYS A 295 -3.97 19.96 -27.09
CA LYS A 295 -4.80 20.32 -25.93
C LYS A 295 -5.11 19.09 -25.08
N ILE A 296 -5.06 19.25 -23.75
CA ILE A 296 -5.58 18.23 -22.83
C ILE A 296 -7.11 18.15 -23.03
N PRO A 297 -7.69 16.95 -23.26
CA PRO A 297 -9.13 16.80 -23.37
C PRO A 297 -9.86 17.28 -22.11
N THR A 298 -11.02 17.91 -22.32
CA THR A 298 -11.93 18.39 -21.28
C THR A 298 -13.27 17.66 -21.38
N GLY A 299 -14.06 17.64 -20.31
CA GLY A 299 -15.39 16.98 -20.31
C GLY A 299 -15.35 15.50 -19.94
N TRP A 300 -14.51 15.13 -18.97
CA TRP A 300 -14.36 13.78 -18.47
C TRP A 300 -15.65 13.25 -17.82
N LYS A 301 -16.10 12.06 -18.22
CA LYS A 301 -17.31 11.41 -17.69
C LYS A 301 -17.00 10.44 -16.55
N LEU A 302 -16.17 10.87 -15.58
CA LEU A 302 -15.67 9.99 -14.52
C LEU A 302 -16.79 9.62 -13.54
N ARG A 303 -16.94 8.33 -13.24
CA ARG A 303 -18.07 7.83 -12.44
C ARG A 303 -17.92 8.04 -10.93
N TYR A 304 -16.71 7.99 -10.40
CA TYR A 304 -16.48 8.03 -8.95
C TYR A 304 -15.49 9.13 -8.53
N ARG A 305 -15.19 10.07 -9.44
CA ARG A 305 -14.40 11.28 -9.17
C ARG A 305 -15.12 12.48 -9.76
N SER A 306 -15.18 13.58 -9.00
CA SER A 306 -15.73 14.87 -9.44
C SER A 306 -14.67 15.88 -9.90
N GLU A 307 -13.40 15.58 -9.68
CA GLU A 307 -12.26 16.48 -9.96
C GLU A 307 -11.57 16.19 -11.30
N SER A 308 -11.03 17.25 -11.92
CA SER A 308 -10.09 17.14 -13.03
C SER A 308 -8.80 16.44 -12.60
N TRP A 309 -8.10 15.83 -13.55
CA TRP A 309 -6.77 15.25 -13.33
C TRP A 309 -5.78 16.27 -12.77
N ASP A 310 -4.87 15.81 -11.89
CA ASP A 310 -3.73 16.60 -11.47
C ASP A 310 -2.91 17.07 -12.68
N ASN A 311 -2.35 18.27 -12.60
CA ASN A 311 -1.32 18.70 -13.54
C ASN A 311 -0.13 17.74 -13.57
N THR A 312 0.21 17.10 -12.43
CA THR A 312 1.32 16.13 -12.36
C THR A 312 1.17 14.98 -13.35
N SER A 313 -0.06 14.57 -13.65
CA SER A 313 -0.40 13.55 -14.64
C SER A 313 0.05 13.88 -16.07
N PHE A 314 0.33 15.16 -16.38
CA PHE A 314 0.65 15.63 -17.73
C PHE A 314 2.02 16.33 -17.83
N LEU A 315 2.72 16.52 -16.71
CA LEU A 315 3.98 17.27 -16.68
C LEU A 315 5.04 16.70 -17.62
N HIS A 316 6.01 17.54 -17.98
CA HIS A 316 7.17 17.15 -18.80
C HIS A 316 6.80 16.51 -20.15
N ASN A 317 5.75 17.04 -20.78
CA ASN A 317 5.40 16.84 -22.18
C ASN A 317 5.78 18.08 -23.00
N ARG A 318 5.86 17.96 -24.33
CA ARG A 318 6.37 19.05 -25.21
C ARG A 318 5.49 20.29 -25.18
N VAL A 319 4.17 20.16 -25.41
CA VAL A 319 3.24 21.30 -25.52
C VAL A 319 1.82 20.86 -25.14
N LEU A 320 1.57 20.57 -23.86
CA LEU A 320 0.21 20.43 -23.32
C LEU A 320 -0.14 21.74 -22.58
N PRO A 321 -0.91 22.68 -23.17
CA PRO A 321 -1.18 23.96 -22.53
C PRO A 321 -2.09 23.75 -21.31
N HIS A 322 -1.63 24.18 -20.14
CA HIS A 322 -2.44 24.25 -18.94
C HIS A 322 -3.60 25.24 -19.16
N THR A 323 -4.83 24.84 -18.83
CA THR A 323 -5.96 25.77 -18.75
C THR A 323 -5.78 26.66 -17.52
N HIS A 324 -5.15 27.83 -17.70
CA HIS A 324 -5.42 29.13 -17.05
C HIS A 324 -4.23 30.09 -17.18
N PHE A 325 -4.12 30.77 -18.33
CA PHE A 325 -3.56 32.12 -18.42
C PHE A 325 -4.25 32.86 -19.59
N PRO A 326 -4.68 34.13 -19.43
CA PRO A 326 -5.27 34.91 -20.52
C PRO A 326 -4.20 35.35 -21.54
N PRO A 327 -4.56 35.55 -22.82
CA PRO A 327 -3.59 35.85 -23.87
C PRO A 327 -3.14 37.32 -23.80
N ALA A 328 -1.83 37.57 -23.83
CA ALA A 328 -1.30 38.90 -24.07
C ALA A 328 -1.27 39.19 -25.57
N VAL A 329 -1.86 40.32 -25.93
CA VAL A 329 -1.99 40.91 -27.26
C VAL A 329 -0.61 41.20 -27.87
N SER A 330 -0.41 40.80 -29.12
CA SER A 330 0.71 41.19 -29.99
C SER A 330 0.40 42.50 -30.75
N PRO A 331 1.38 43.33 -31.11
CA PRO A 331 1.29 44.19 -32.28
C PRO A 331 2.10 43.65 -33.47
N GLU A 332 1.59 43.98 -34.66
CA GLU A 332 1.90 43.50 -35.99
C GLU A 332 3.29 43.87 -36.53
N SER A 333 3.79 43.11 -37.53
CA SER A 333 4.12 43.68 -38.86
C SER A 333 4.50 42.61 -39.93
N THR A 334 3.70 42.63 -41.00
CA THR A 334 4.01 42.49 -42.45
C THR A 334 4.74 41.26 -43.04
N THR A 335 3.92 40.33 -43.54
CA THR A 335 3.82 39.74 -44.91
C THR A 335 5.03 39.65 -45.86
N VAL A 336 5.35 38.43 -46.33
CA VAL A 336 5.50 38.02 -47.76
C VAL A 336 5.05 36.55 -47.92
N THR A 337 4.38 36.23 -49.04
CA THR A 337 3.54 35.05 -49.35
C THR A 337 4.21 33.92 -50.17
N GLN A 338 3.88 32.66 -49.79
CA GLN A 338 3.51 31.45 -50.60
C GLN A 338 4.57 30.63 -51.42
N PRO A 339 4.32 29.35 -51.82
CA PRO A 339 3.51 28.26 -51.20
C PRO A 339 4.08 26.80 -51.30
N THR A 340 3.34 25.84 -50.70
CA THR A 340 3.25 24.35 -50.92
C THR A 340 4.21 23.44 -50.12
N ASN A 341 3.87 22.25 -49.58
CA ASN A 341 2.66 21.50 -49.17
C ASN A 341 3.14 20.19 -48.49
N GLY A 342 2.68 19.83 -47.29
CA GLY A 342 2.93 18.52 -46.62
C GLY A 342 2.81 18.58 -45.07
N PRO A 343 2.19 17.61 -44.39
CA PRO A 343 1.56 17.84 -43.08
C PRO A 343 2.54 17.85 -41.88
N ASN A 344 2.43 18.94 -41.12
CA ASN A 344 3.24 19.41 -40.00
C ASN A 344 3.42 18.43 -38.81
N CYS A 345 4.68 18.21 -38.44
CA CYS A 345 5.25 18.56 -37.13
C CYS A 345 6.77 18.64 -37.30
N ASP A 346 7.37 19.82 -37.39
CA ASP A 346 8.84 19.94 -37.41
C ASP A 346 9.36 21.28 -36.83
N PRO A 347 10.65 21.35 -36.42
CA PRO A 347 11.16 22.11 -35.28
C PRO A 347 12.09 23.26 -35.72
N LEU A 348 12.58 24.08 -34.76
CA LEU A 348 14.01 24.39 -34.58
C LEU A 348 14.27 25.62 -33.67
N LEU A 349 15.33 25.47 -32.88
CA LEU A 349 15.93 26.44 -31.95
C LEU A 349 16.82 27.48 -32.64
N SER A 350 16.95 28.64 -31.97
CA SER A 350 18.16 29.47 -31.73
C SER A 350 17.87 30.95 -31.95
N GLY A 351 18.25 31.91 -31.10
CA GLY A 351 18.93 31.94 -29.80
C GLY A 351 19.02 33.40 -29.33
N GLY A 352 19.22 33.64 -28.02
CA GLY A 352 19.53 34.97 -27.48
C GLY A 352 19.10 35.17 -26.02
N CYS A 353 20.04 35.05 -25.08
CA CYS A 353 19.88 35.34 -23.65
C CYS A 353 19.68 36.84 -23.38
N ARG A 354 18.79 37.22 -22.42
CA ARG A 354 19.00 38.28 -21.38
C ARG A 354 18.06 38.07 -20.18
N SER A 355 18.50 38.51 -19.00
CA SER A 355 18.03 38.20 -17.64
C SER A 355 17.17 39.29 -16.96
N PHE A 356 16.81 39.03 -15.68
CA PHE A 356 16.20 39.86 -14.61
C PHE A 356 14.65 39.80 -14.49
N SER A 357 13.99 39.92 -13.34
CA SER A 357 14.18 39.65 -11.89
C SER A 357 12.89 40.17 -11.18
N ALA A 358 12.44 39.49 -10.10
CA ALA A 358 11.53 39.93 -9.01
C ALA A 358 10.14 40.55 -9.38
N THR A 359 9.03 40.26 -8.69
CA THR A 359 8.75 40.69 -7.30
C THR A 359 7.48 40.02 -6.74
N ILE A 360 7.44 39.90 -5.42
CA ILE A 360 6.45 39.29 -4.51
C ILE A 360 5.15 40.10 -4.39
N SER A 361 3.99 39.45 -4.23
CA SER A 361 2.97 39.84 -3.22
C SER A 361 1.88 38.78 -3.00
N ASN A 362 1.63 38.52 -1.70
CA ASN A 362 0.57 37.71 -1.08
C ASN A 362 -0.83 38.30 -1.31
N GLN A 363 -1.88 37.45 -1.32
CA GLN A 363 -2.93 37.51 -0.29
C GLN A 363 -3.93 36.33 -0.34
N SER A 364 -4.30 35.92 0.87
CA SER A 364 -5.19 34.87 1.34
C SER A 364 -6.69 35.21 1.31
N ARG A 365 -7.55 34.18 1.22
CA ARG A 365 -8.90 33.96 1.84
C ARG A 365 -9.62 32.90 0.98
N GLY A 366 -10.07 31.73 1.43
CA GLY A 366 -10.74 31.36 2.68
C GLY A 366 -12.25 31.32 2.43
N LEU A 367 -12.86 30.13 2.42
CA LEU A 367 -14.19 29.81 2.98
C LEU A 367 -14.67 28.38 2.65
N PHE A 368 -15.29 27.78 3.66
CA PHE A 368 -15.87 26.45 3.79
C PHE A 368 -17.16 26.26 2.96
N SER A 369 -17.48 25.03 2.57
CA SER A 369 -18.61 24.26 3.16
C SER A 369 -19.07 23.08 2.28
N SER A 370 -19.46 22.03 3.01
CA SER A 370 -20.00 20.71 2.71
C SER A 370 -21.26 20.63 1.83
N ASN A 371 -21.43 19.50 1.11
CA ASN A 371 -22.60 18.61 1.30
C ASN A 371 -22.46 17.25 0.60
N LEU A 372 -22.92 16.21 1.30
CA LEU A 372 -23.05 14.81 0.87
C LEU A 372 -24.17 14.61 -0.17
N GLY A 373 -23.99 13.60 -1.03
CA GLY A 373 -25.05 12.99 -1.83
C GLY A 373 -24.66 11.57 -2.29
N ASN A 374 -25.40 10.58 -1.81
CA ASN A 374 -25.16 9.14 -1.89
C ASN A 374 -25.78 8.54 -3.17
N VAL A 375 -25.05 7.73 -3.96
CA VAL A 375 -25.61 6.80 -4.98
C VAL A 375 -24.71 5.56 -5.15
N ASP A 376 -25.25 4.40 -4.75
CA ASP A 376 -24.74 3.06 -5.06
C ASP A 376 -24.96 2.71 -6.55
N ASN A 377 -23.92 2.24 -7.25
CA ASN A 377 -23.87 0.90 -7.85
C ASN A 377 -22.54 0.63 -8.59
N GLU A 378 -22.37 -0.62 -8.93
CA GLU A 378 -21.20 -1.38 -9.40
C GLU A 378 -20.48 -0.95 -10.69
N LYS A 379 -19.19 -1.38 -10.71
CA LYS A 379 -18.15 -1.40 -11.74
C LYS A 379 -17.02 -0.44 -11.39
N PHE A 380 -15.97 -0.96 -10.73
CA PHE A 380 -14.75 -0.21 -10.47
C PHE A 380 -13.63 -1.09 -9.90
N TRP A 381 -12.41 -0.75 -10.28
CA TRP A 381 -11.10 -1.20 -9.81
C TRP A 381 -10.36 -2.22 -10.66
N LEU A 382 -10.04 -1.85 -11.87
CA LEU A 382 -8.67 -1.42 -12.08
C LEU A 382 -8.51 0.10 -12.19
N LYS A 383 -8.93 0.98 -11.29
CA LYS A 383 -8.53 2.39 -11.37
C LYS A 383 -8.06 2.92 -10.06
N LEU A 384 -6.74 3.00 -9.92
CA LEU A 384 -6.05 4.29 -9.94
C LEU A 384 -6.07 5.05 -8.59
N GLY A 385 -4.90 5.57 -8.22
CA GLY A 385 -4.78 6.75 -7.36
C GLY A 385 -3.73 7.71 -7.92
N PHE A 386 -4.14 8.77 -8.65
CA PHE A 386 -3.32 9.98 -8.88
C PHE A 386 -4.18 11.09 -8.37
N SER A 387 -3.48 12.15 -7.96
CA SER A 387 -4.03 13.46 -7.68
C SER A 387 -4.57 13.49 -6.24
N ASN A 388 -4.06 14.30 -5.31
CA ASN A 388 -3.66 15.71 -5.45
C ASN A 388 -3.19 16.23 -4.06
N ASN A 389 -2.42 17.30 -3.85
CA ASN A 389 -1.63 18.14 -4.75
C ASN A 389 -0.75 19.14 -3.96
N LEU A 390 0.35 19.56 -4.63
CA LEU A 390 0.91 20.92 -4.80
C LEU A 390 1.10 21.91 -3.62
N PHE A 391 2.32 22.45 -3.49
CA PHE A 391 2.77 23.78 -4.02
C PHE A 391 4.32 23.84 -3.95
N GLY A 392 5.05 24.03 -5.07
CA GLY A 392 5.66 25.31 -5.50
C GLY A 392 7.10 25.46 -4.94
N ALA A 393 8.19 25.71 -5.68
CA ALA A 393 8.41 26.27 -7.01
C ALA A 393 9.74 25.76 -7.63
N SER A 394 9.78 25.87 -8.97
CA SER A 394 10.86 25.49 -9.91
C SER A 394 12.20 26.21 -9.71
N ARG A 395 13.32 25.54 -10.05
CA ARG A 395 14.34 26.09 -10.97
C ARG A 395 15.01 24.99 -11.81
N SER A 396 15.02 25.23 -13.12
CA SER A 396 15.88 24.58 -14.13
C SER A 396 17.35 25.05 -14.02
N ILE A 397 18.30 24.25 -14.51
CA ILE A 397 19.27 24.57 -15.60
C ILE A 397 20.40 23.53 -15.68
N HIS A 398 20.67 23.11 -16.93
CA HIS A 398 21.87 22.53 -17.54
C HIS A 398 23.07 22.05 -16.71
N GLY A 399 23.43 20.78 -16.95
CA GLY A 399 24.67 20.43 -17.66
C GLY A 399 26.00 20.86 -17.05
N THR A 400 26.55 20.00 -16.19
CA THR A 400 27.96 19.55 -16.22
C THR A 400 28.02 18.27 -15.37
N ALA A 401 28.67 17.23 -15.89
CA ALA A 401 28.96 16.03 -15.09
C ALA A 401 29.93 16.43 -13.98
N GLN A 402 29.44 16.44 -12.74
CA GLN A 402 30.30 16.50 -11.57
C GLN A 402 30.41 15.07 -11.07
N LEU A 403 31.60 14.48 -11.24
CA LEU A 403 31.94 13.20 -10.62
C LEU A 403 31.67 13.35 -9.12
N SER A 404 30.72 12.59 -8.59
CA SER A 404 30.43 12.59 -7.16
C SER A 404 31.68 12.17 -6.39
N ARG A 405 32.04 12.90 -5.33
CA ARG A 405 33.35 12.80 -4.64
C ARG A 405 33.20 11.96 -3.38
N ASP A 406 34.16 11.04 -3.14
CA ASP A 406 34.20 10.21 -1.93
C ASP A 406 34.16 11.08 -0.65
N PHE A 407 33.34 10.72 0.34
CA PHE A 407 33.19 11.43 1.61
C PHE A 407 34.51 11.68 2.35
N TYR A 408 35.51 10.81 2.20
CA TYR A 408 36.85 11.06 2.75
C TYR A 408 37.55 12.24 2.06
N ASP A 409 37.38 12.37 0.74
CA ASP A 409 37.93 13.47 -0.05
C ASP A 409 37.16 14.77 0.21
N VAL A 410 35.84 14.68 0.44
CA VAL A 410 34.98 15.83 0.81
C VAL A 410 35.43 16.44 2.14
N LEU A 411 35.76 15.61 3.14
CA LEU A 411 36.30 16.08 4.43
C LEU A 411 37.80 16.36 4.40
N GLY A 412 38.51 15.92 3.35
CA GLY A 412 39.97 16.07 3.22
C GLY A 412 40.74 15.24 4.25
N VAL A 413 40.24 14.06 4.61
CA VAL A 413 40.81 13.17 5.62
C VAL A 413 41.11 11.79 5.04
N SER A 414 42.13 11.12 5.58
CA SER A 414 42.49 9.75 5.14
C SER A 414 41.43 8.73 5.56
N LYS A 415 41.31 7.62 4.82
CA LYS A 415 40.46 6.46 5.19
C LYS A 415 40.84 5.85 6.55
N ASN A 416 42.06 6.06 7.03
CA ASN A 416 42.51 5.62 8.36
C ASN A 416 42.41 6.72 9.43
N ALA A 417 41.75 7.86 9.15
CA ALA A 417 41.64 8.97 10.09
C ALA A 417 40.82 8.57 11.33
N THR A 418 41.25 9.05 12.49
CA THR A 418 40.56 8.87 13.78
C THR A 418 39.28 9.72 13.84
N ALA A 419 38.30 9.33 14.65
CA ALA A 419 37.05 10.07 14.80
C ALA A 419 37.28 11.55 15.23
N SER A 420 38.33 11.81 16.01
CA SER A 420 38.72 13.17 16.39
C SER A 420 39.25 13.99 15.21
N GLU A 421 39.97 13.39 14.27
CA GLU A 421 40.48 14.07 13.06
C GLU A 421 39.34 14.37 12.08
N ILE A 422 38.42 13.43 11.90
CA ILE A 422 37.20 13.59 11.08
C ILE A 422 36.34 14.73 11.63
N LYS A 423 36.12 14.76 12.95
CA LYS A 423 35.39 15.83 13.62
C LYS A 423 36.08 17.19 13.46
N LYS A 424 37.40 17.25 13.65
CA LYS A 424 38.16 18.50 13.50
C LYS A 424 38.12 19.03 12.06
N ALA A 425 38.23 18.15 11.07
CA ALA A 425 38.15 18.50 9.66
C ALA A 425 36.75 19.05 9.29
N TYR A 426 35.68 18.40 9.76
CA TYR A 426 34.32 18.88 9.59
C TYR A 426 34.12 20.29 10.15
N TYR A 427 34.46 20.54 11.43
CA TYR A 427 34.28 21.88 12.01
C TYR A 427 35.12 22.95 11.31
N GLY A 428 36.31 22.59 10.81
CA GLY A 428 37.15 23.49 10.02
C GLY A 428 36.54 23.89 8.68
N LEU A 429 35.90 22.94 7.99
CA LEU A 429 35.20 23.17 6.72
C LEU A 429 33.85 23.85 6.93
N ALA A 430 33.07 23.41 7.91
CA ALA A 430 31.78 23.98 8.28
C ALA A 430 31.90 25.47 8.64
N LYS A 431 32.94 25.87 9.39
CA LYS A 431 33.18 27.29 9.72
C LYS A 431 33.57 28.12 8.50
N LYS A 432 34.28 27.55 7.53
CA LYS A 432 34.68 28.24 6.28
C LYS A 432 33.54 28.35 5.29
N LEU A 433 32.67 27.35 5.24
CA LEU A 433 31.56 27.24 4.29
C LEU A 433 30.21 27.68 4.88
N HIS A 434 30.20 28.21 6.11
CA HIS A 434 28.96 28.57 6.79
C HIS A 434 28.17 29.62 5.97
N PRO A 435 26.85 29.43 5.78
CA PRO A 435 26.04 30.30 4.93
C PRO A 435 26.05 31.77 5.38
N ASP A 436 26.15 32.03 6.69
CA ASP A 436 26.22 33.40 7.21
C ASP A 436 27.51 34.16 6.85
N THR A 437 28.61 33.45 6.64
CA THR A 437 29.90 34.06 6.22
C THR A 437 30.08 34.10 4.70
N ASN A 438 29.25 33.38 3.94
CA ASN A 438 29.34 33.27 2.47
C ASN A 438 27.98 33.56 1.80
N LYS A 439 27.34 34.67 2.18
CA LYS A 439 25.97 35.01 1.77
C LYS A 439 25.79 35.24 0.27
N ASP A 440 26.88 35.53 -0.45
CA ASP A 440 26.85 35.87 -1.88
C ASP A 440 27.32 34.74 -2.81
N ASP A 441 27.76 33.58 -2.26
CA ASP A 441 28.18 32.42 -3.04
C ASP A 441 27.14 31.29 -2.99
N PRO A 442 26.35 31.09 -4.07
CA PRO A 442 25.32 30.05 -4.13
C PRO A 442 25.90 28.62 -4.17
N GLU A 443 27.21 28.43 -4.35
CA GLU A 443 27.86 27.12 -4.22
C GLU A 443 28.30 26.79 -2.78
N ALA A 444 28.46 27.78 -1.90
CA ALA A 444 28.91 27.54 -0.53
C ALA A 444 27.90 26.71 0.27
N GLU A 445 26.60 26.96 0.07
CA GLU A 445 25.51 26.18 0.67
C GLU A 445 25.53 24.72 0.22
N LYS A 446 25.74 24.47 -1.08
CA LYS A 446 25.83 23.11 -1.62
C LYS A 446 27.05 22.35 -1.07
N LYS A 447 28.21 23.01 -0.99
CA LYS A 447 29.44 22.45 -0.43
C LYS A 447 29.31 22.21 1.08
N PHE A 448 28.57 23.06 1.80
CA PHE A 448 28.29 22.89 3.22
C PHE A 448 27.40 21.65 3.46
N GLN A 449 26.34 21.48 2.66
CA GLN A 449 25.48 20.30 2.72
C GLN A 449 26.22 19.00 2.38
N GLU A 450 27.12 19.03 1.39
CA GLU A 450 27.97 17.90 1.02
C GLU A 450 28.92 17.50 2.16
N VAL A 451 29.58 18.48 2.78
CA VAL A 451 30.46 18.28 3.95
C VAL A 451 29.70 17.74 5.17
N GLN A 452 28.46 18.18 5.37
CA GLN A 452 27.60 17.68 6.45
C GLN A 452 27.20 16.22 6.23
N LYS A 453 26.79 15.85 5.02
CA LYS A 453 26.47 14.46 4.66
C LYS A 453 27.69 13.53 4.85
N ALA A 454 28.87 13.96 4.38
CA ALA A 454 30.10 13.20 4.56
C ALA A 454 30.44 12.98 6.04
N TYR A 455 30.30 14.01 6.88
CA TYR A 455 30.53 13.88 8.31
C TYR A 455 29.50 12.99 9.00
N GLU A 456 28.22 13.03 8.63
CA GLU A 456 27.19 12.21 9.25
C GLU A 456 27.35 10.71 9.01
N VAL A 457 27.89 10.32 7.85
CA VAL A 457 28.20 8.93 7.52
C VAL A 457 29.52 8.51 8.16
N LEU A 458 30.56 9.36 8.10
CA LEU A 458 31.90 9.00 8.58
C LEU A 458 32.10 9.15 10.11
N LYS A 459 31.21 9.88 10.82
CA LYS A 459 31.29 10.03 12.29
C LYS A 459 30.82 8.79 13.06
N ASP A 460 30.02 7.94 12.42
CA ASP A 460 29.42 6.75 13.01
C ASP A 460 30.19 5.51 12.51
N GLU A 461 30.75 4.74 13.44
CA GLU A 461 31.65 3.63 13.12
C GLU A 461 30.97 2.54 12.27
N GLU A 462 29.68 2.29 12.51
CA GLU A 462 28.92 1.27 11.79
C GLU A 462 28.57 1.76 10.37
N LYS A 463 28.16 3.03 10.23
CA LYS A 463 27.89 3.63 8.92
C LYS A 463 29.16 3.81 8.09
N ARG A 464 30.28 4.14 8.73
CA ARG A 464 31.58 4.23 8.09
C ARG A 464 32.02 2.87 7.54
N GLN A 465 31.85 1.79 8.32
CA GLN A 465 32.13 0.42 7.85
C GLN A 465 31.23 0.01 6.68
N GLN A 466 29.93 0.32 6.75
CA GLN A 466 29.00 0.06 5.65
C GLN A 466 29.36 0.86 4.39
N TYR A 467 29.76 2.12 4.55
CA TYR A 467 30.21 2.98 3.46
C TYR A 467 31.52 2.47 2.84
N ASP A 468 32.49 2.02 3.66
CA ASP A 468 33.75 1.43 3.19
C ASP A 468 33.52 0.10 2.45
N GLN A 469 32.47 -0.64 2.79
CA GLN A 469 32.14 -1.94 2.20
C GLN A 469 31.28 -1.83 0.93
N LEU A 470 30.31 -0.91 0.90
CA LEU A 470 29.32 -0.77 -0.18
C LEU A 470 29.69 0.30 -1.21
N GLY A 471 30.58 1.22 -0.86
CA GLY A 471 31.02 2.31 -1.72
C GLY A 471 30.04 3.49 -1.78
N HIS A 472 30.56 4.62 -2.26
CA HIS A 472 29.86 5.91 -2.28
C HIS A 472 28.55 5.90 -3.09
N GLU A 473 28.53 5.19 -4.22
CA GLU A 473 27.37 5.12 -5.12
C GLU A 473 26.12 4.49 -4.46
N ALA A 474 26.30 3.54 -3.55
CA ALA A 474 25.19 2.93 -2.81
C ALA A 474 24.51 3.90 -1.84
N PHE A 475 25.28 4.84 -1.26
CA PHE A 475 24.77 5.84 -0.33
C PHE A 475 24.13 7.05 -1.03
N GLU A 476 24.59 7.44 -2.22
CA GLU A 476 23.89 8.45 -3.04
C GLU A 476 22.52 7.98 -3.54
N CYS A 477 22.39 6.70 -3.89
CA CYS A 477 21.08 6.13 -4.25
C CYS A 477 20.09 6.14 -3.08
N ALA A 478 20.55 6.00 -1.84
CA ALA A 478 19.71 6.04 -0.64
C ALA A 478 19.29 7.47 -0.26
N GLY A 479 20.15 8.48 -0.52
CA GLY A 479 19.89 9.88 -0.18
C GLY A 479 18.88 10.62 -1.09
N ASN A 480 18.51 10.02 -2.23
CA ASN A 480 17.59 10.60 -3.23
C ASN A 480 16.21 9.94 -3.27
N GLY A 481 15.75 9.36 -2.15
CA GLY A 481 14.33 9.05 -1.93
C GLY A 481 13.69 8.02 -2.88
N GLU A 482 14.48 7.18 -3.55
CA GLU A 482 13.98 6.09 -4.40
C GLU A 482 14.40 4.72 -3.85
N GLY A 483 13.71 4.25 -2.81
CA GLY A 483 13.78 2.86 -2.32
C GLY A 483 12.89 2.63 -1.08
N PRO A 484 12.14 1.51 -0.97
CA PRO A 484 11.38 1.24 0.24
C PRO A 484 12.26 0.50 1.27
N GLY A 485 12.58 1.18 2.38
CA GLY A 485 12.69 0.55 3.69
C GLY A 485 14.09 0.33 4.29
N PHE A 486 14.79 1.40 4.66
CA PHE A 486 15.57 1.45 5.90
C PHE A 486 15.63 2.89 6.40
N ASP A 487 14.97 3.19 7.52
CA ASP A 487 15.09 4.49 8.18
C ASP A 487 15.46 4.29 9.66
N PRO A 488 16.70 4.62 10.08
CA PRO A 488 17.17 4.46 11.46
C PRO A 488 17.14 5.76 12.29
N PHE A 489 16.47 6.83 11.88
CA PHE A 489 16.31 8.03 12.71
C PHE A 489 14.84 8.33 13.03
N GLY A 490 14.49 8.10 14.30
CA GLY A 490 13.21 8.51 14.85
C GLY A 490 13.09 10.02 15.10
N ALA A 491 11.81 10.41 15.22
CA ALA A 491 11.24 11.63 15.77
C ALA A 491 10.92 12.78 14.80
N GLY A 492 9.62 12.87 14.48
CA GLY A 492 8.88 14.14 14.49
C GLY A 492 8.86 14.91 13.19
N PHE A 493 7.88 14.60 12.32
CA PHE A 493 6.99 15.53 11.61
C PHE A 493 6.12 14.71 10.64
N ASN A 494 4.87 14.43 11.02
CA ASN A 494 3.92 13.61 10.24
C ASN A 494 2.90 14.50 9.52
N PRO A 495 2.92 14.56 8.17
CA PRO A 495 1.73 14.80 7.36
C PRO A 495 1.32 13.54 6.55
N PHE A 496 1.62 12.34 7.06
CA PHE A 496 1.42 11.06 6.36
C PHE A 496 0.69 10.01 7.21
N GLN A 497 -0.32 10.41 7.98
CA GLN A 497 -1.13 9.46 8.75
C GLN A 497 -2.43 9.00 8.07
N ASP A 498 -2.63 9.32 6.79
CA ASP A 498 -3.77 8.83 5.98
C ASP A 498 -3.39 7.87 4.84
N ILE A 499 -2.13 7.41 4.77
CA ILE A 499 -1.64 6.55 3.67
C ILE A 499 -1.33 5.11 4.09
N PHE A 500 -1.35 4.79 5.39
CA PHE A 500 -1.21 3.40 5.89
C PHE A 500 -2.57 2.67 6.01
N ARG A 501 -3.34 2.66 4.92
CA ARG A 501 -4.45 1.71 4.69
C ARG A 501 -4.41 1.11 3.28
N ASN A 502 -3.24 0.66 2.82
CA ASN A 502 -3.16 -0.27 1.68
C ASN A 502 -2.89 -1.70 2.15
N ALA A 503 -3.78 -2.16 3.03
CA ALA A 503 -3.91 -3.55 3.46
C ALA A 503 -4.85 -4.36 2.53
N ASP A 504 -4.89 -4.04 1.23
CA ASP A 504 -5.80 -4.69 0.27
C ASP A 504 -5.08 -5.57 -0.77
N ILE A 505 -3.74 -5.63 -0.77
CA ILE A 505 -2.98 -6.56 -1.64
C ILE A 505 -2.94 -7.98 -1.05
N PHE A 506 -3.05 -8.13 0.28
CA PHE A 506 -3.02 -9.45 0.93
C PHE A 506 -4.32 -10.27 0.82
N ASN A 507 -5.43 -9.64 0.44
CA ASN A 507 -6.74 -10.32 0.32
C ASN A 507 -6.99 -10.96 -1.06
N ILE A 508 -6.24 -10.58 -2.11
CA ILE A 508 -6.34 -11.22 -3.43
C ILE A 508 -5.71 -12.63 -3.41
N PHE A 509 -4.75 -12.85 -2.51
CA PHE A 509 -4.04 -14.12 -2.35
C PHE A 509 -4.64 -15.06 -1.28
N ASN A 510 -5.76 -14.67 -0.67
CA ASN A 510 -6.46 -15.47 0.34
C ASN A 510 -7.98 -15.32 0.11
N ARG A 511 -8.54 -16.09 -0.84
CA ARG A 511 -9.97 -16.41 -0.76
C ARG A 511 -10.19 -17.20 0.52
N ASN A 512 -10.53 -16.50 1.60
CA ASN A 512 -11.39 -17.11 2.60
C ASN A 512 -12.69 -17.43 1.87
N MET A 513 -13.00 -18.72 1.75
CA MET A 513 -14.32 -19.20 1.34
C MET A 513 -15.34 -18.74 2.39
N GLY A 514 -15.88 -17.52 2.22
CA GLY A 514 -16.76 -16.89 3.18
C GLY A 514 -17.33 -15.55 2.69
N GLY A 515 -18.36 -15.07 3.38
CA GLY A 515 -19.12 -13.88 3.04
C GLY A 515 -18.35 -12.59 3.26
N GLU A 516 -18.92 -11.48 2.81
CA GLU A 516 -18.24 -10.19 2.76
C GLU A 516 -17.96 -9.60 4.16
N ASP A 517 -16.73 -9.15 4.38
CA ASP A 517 -16.36 -8.41 5.59
C ASP A 517 -16.98 -7.00 5.57
N VAL A 518 -17.60 -6.58 6.66
CA VAL A 518 -18.25 -5.26 6.78
C VAL A 518 -17.41 -4.33 7.64
N LYS A 519 -17.20 -3.08 7.22
CA LYS A 519 -16.49 -2.06 8.01
C LYS A 519 -17.44 -0.90 8.36
N VAL A 520 -17.55 -0.55 9.64
CA VAL A 520 -18.39 0.56 10.11
C VAL A 520 -17.65 1.45 11.10
N SER A 521 -17.93 2.76 11.07
CA SER A 521 -17.40 3.70 12.08
C SER A 521 -18.43 4.00 13.15
N VAL A 522 -18.04 3.92 14.41
CA VAL A 522 -18.88 4.24 15.57
C VAL A 522 -18.27 5.39 16.32
N GLU A 523 -19.05 6.45 16.48
CA GLU A 523 -18.66 7.59 17.31
C GLU A 523 -18.91 7.29 18.80
N LEU A 524 -17.88 7.52 19.60
CA LEU A 524 -17.93 7.51 21.06
C LEU A 524 -17.64 8.90 21.58
N SER A 525 -18.30 9.29 22.66
CA SER A 525 -17.84 10.41 23.47
C SER A 525 -16.51 10.07 24.15
N PHE A 526 -15.75 11.10 24.53
CA PHE A 526 -14.52 10.93 25.28
C PHE A 526 -14.71 10.08 26.55
N MET A 527 -15.77 10.36 27.33
CA MET A 527 -16.06 9.61 28.56
C MET A 527 -16.46 8.16 28.30
N GLU A 528 -17.18 7.86 27.21
CA GLU A 528 -17.48 6.48 26.80
C GLU A 528 -16.20 5.72 26.43
N ALA A 529 -15.22 6.37 25.81
CA ALA A 529 -13.94 5.77 25.48
C ALA A 529 -13.08 5.51 26.72
N VAL A 530 -13.10 6.42 27.70
CA VAL A 530 -12.37 6.31 28.96
C VAL A 530 -12.92 5.18 29.83
N HIS A 531 -14.23 5.10 30.04
CA HIS A 531 -14.84 4.12 30.95
C HIS A 531 -15.23 2.79 30.27
N GLY A 532 -15.25 2.76 28.94
CA GLY A 532 -15.79 1.64 28.18
C GLY A 532 -17.31 1.69 28.13
N CYS A 533 -17.90 1.12 27.08
CA CYS A 533 -19.34 1.14 26.89
C CYS A 533 -19.79 -0.07 26.07
N THR A 534 -21.10 -0.33 26.08
CA THR A 534 -21.72 -1.31 25.19
C THR A 534 -22.67 -0.59 24.24
N LYS A 535 -22.46 -0.73 22.93
CA LYS A 535 -23.34 -0.14 21.90
C LYS A 535 -23.94 -1.22 21.01
N THR A 536 -25.16 -0.98 20.56
CA THR A 536 -25.84 -1.84 19.59
C THR A 536 -25.76 -1.18 18.22
N LEU A 537 -25.20 -1.88 17.25
CA LEU A 537 -25.01 -1.40 15.88
C LEU A 537 -26.02 -2.07 14.97
N SER A 538 -26.65 -1.29 14.08
CA SER A 538 -27.46 -1.82 12.98
C SER A 538 -26.71 -1.55 11.68
N ILE A 539 -26.30 -2.63 11.00
CA ILE A 539 -25.52 -2.57 9.76
C ILE A 539 -26.33 -3.15 8.62
N LEU A 540 -26.29 -2.53 7.44
CA LEU A 540 -26.89 -3.10 6.24
C LEU A 540 -25.89 -4.06 5.60
N THR A 541 -26.26 -5.33 5.48
CA THR A 541 -25.40 -6.36 4.90
C THR A 541 -26.23 -7.46 4.23
N ASP A 542 -25.57 -8.37 3.53
CA ASP A 542 -26.23 -9.51 2.91
C ASP A 542 -26.63 -10.51 3.99
N LEU A 543 -27.90 -10.90 3.99
CA LEU A 543 -28.48 -11.90 4.88
C LEU A 543 -28.89 -13.11 4.04
N THR A 544 -28.76 -14.30 4.61
CA THR A 544 -29.27 -15.53 3.98
C THR A 544 -30.75 -15.35 3.67
N CYS A 545 -31.18 -15.69 2.44
CA CYS A 545 -32.56 -15.49 2.06
C CYS A 545 -33.49 -16.45 2.82
N ASP A 546 -34.28 -15.92 3.75
CA ASP A 546 -35.22 -16.69 4.57
C ASP A 546 -36.23 -17.48 3.73
N THR A 547 -36.70 -16.92 2.62
CA THR A 547 -37.73 -17.56 1.76
C THR A 547 -37.25 -18.85 1.10
N CYS A 548 -35.94 -18.99 0.83
CA CYS A 548 -35.37 -20.20 0.21
C CYS A 548 -34.32 -20.90 1.09
N GLY A 549 -34.08 -20.41 2.31
CA GLY A 549 -33.02 -20.89 3.18
C GLY A 549 -31.62 -20.85 2.55
N GLY A 550 -31.36 -19.88 1.67
CA GLY A 550 -30.08 -19.79 0.94
C GLY A 550 -29.91 -20.74 -0.25
N THR A 551 -30.93 -21.51 -0.64
CA THR A 551 -30.82 -22.44 -1.78
C THR A 551 -30.95 -21.77 -3.16
N GLY A 552 -31.54 -20.57 -3.20
CA GLY A 552 -31.74 -19.78 -4.43
C GLY A 552 -32.93 -20.25 -5.27
N VAL A 553 -33.62 -21.32 -4.85
CA VAL A 553 -34.76 -21.92 -5.52
C VAL A 553 -35.96 -21.99 -4.57
N PRO A 554 -37.21 -21.99 -5.06
CA PRO A 554 -38.37 -22.15 -4.19
C PRO A 554 -38.31 -23.49 -3.43
N PRO A 555 -38.75 -23.54 -2.16
CA PRO A 555 -38.80 -24.79 -1.39
C PRO A 555 -39.56 -25.90 -2.14
N GLY A 556 -38.98 -27.10 -2.21
CA GLY A 556 -39.57 -28.26 -2.90
C GLY A 556 -39.23 -28.40 -4.39
N THR A 557 -38.47 -27.47 -4.97
CA THR A 557 -38.02 -27.56 -6.37
C THR A 557 -36.96 -28.65 -6.52
N ARG A 558 -37.23 -29.68 -7.35
CA ARG A 558 -36.26 -30.73 -7.67
C ARG A 558 -35.49 -30.34 -8.94
N PRO A 559 -34.16 -30.17 -8.89
CA PRO A 559 -33.37 -29.91 -10.09
C PRO A 559 -33.44 -31.12 -11.03
N GLU A 560 -33.78 -30.89 -12.28
CA GLU A 560 -33.78 -31.97 -13.29
C GLU A 560 -32.37 -32.15 -13.85
N THR A 561 -31.93 -33.39 -13.99
CA THR A 561 -30.65 -33.68 -14.64
C THR A 561 -30.69 -33.20 -16.08
N CYS A 562 -29.70 -32.39 -16.48
CA CYS A 562 -29.64 -31.87 -17.83
C CYS A 562 -29.55 -33.03 -18.84
N LYS A 563 -30.60 -33.20 -19.66
CA LYS A 563 -30.70 -34.31 -20.63
C LYS A 563 -29.58 -34.29 -21.68
N ARG A 564 -29.01 -33.10 -21.96
CA ARG A 564 -28.00 -32.91 -23.00
C ARG A 564 -26.60 -33.35 -22.56
N CYS A 565 -26.20 -33.08 -21.32
CA CYS A 565 -24.93 -33.56 -20.76
C CYS A 565 -25.08 -34.77 -19.82
N ARG A 566 -26.32 -35.25 -19.61
CA ARG A 566 -26.67 -36.32 -18.67
C ARG A 566 -26.12 -36.10 -17.25
N GLY A 567 -26.10 -34.86 -16.79
CA GLY A 567 -25.59 -34.52 -15.45
C GLY A 567 -24.12 -34.12 -15.40
N SER A 568 -23.34 -34.36 -16.46
CA SER A 568 -21.89 -34.09 -16.45
C SER A 568 -21.52 -32.61 -16.55
N GLY A 569 -22.48 -31.72 -16.86
CA GLY A 569 -22.23 -30.30 -17.08
C GLY A 569 -21.49 -29.97 -18.38
N MET A 570 -20.94 -30.97 -19.08
CA MET A 570 -20.10 -30.83 -20.27
C MET A 570 -20.65 -31.66 -21.43
N ILE A 571 -20.36 -31.27 -22.67
CA ILE A 571 -20.66 -32.05 -23.87
C ILE A 571 -19.37 -32.30 -24.63
N VAL A 572 -19.25 -33.52 -25.17
CA VAL A 572 -18.08 -33.94 -25.95
C VAL A 572 -18.50 -34.01 -27.41
N SER A 573 -17.83 -33.24 -28.25
CA SER A 573 -18.02 -33.21 -29.70
C SER A 573 -16.79 -33.81 -30.38
N GLN A 574 -16.96 -34.85 -31.18
CA GLN A 574 -15.89 -35.43 -32.00
C GLN A 574 -15.97 -34.88 -33.41
N ASN A 575 -14.91 -34.21 -33.86
CA ASN A 575 -14.73 -33.79 -35.25
C ASN A 575 -13.39 -34.35 -35.74
N GLY A 576 -13.44 -35.42 -36.53
CA GLY A 576 -12.24 -36.11 -37.01
C GLY A 576 -11.43 -36.75 -35.86
N PRO A 577 -10.09 -36.77 -35.91
CA PRO A 577 -9.26 -37.39 -34.88
C PRO A 577 -9.22 -36.60 -33.55
N PHE A 578 -9.96 -35.49 -33.44
CA PHE A 578 -9.95 -34.61 -32.27
C PHE A 578 -11.28 -34.67 -31.51
N THR A 579 -11.18 -34.71 -30.18
CA THR A 579 -12.33 -34.72 -29.26
C THR A 579 -12.34 -33.40 -28.50
N LEU A 580 -13.37 -32.58 -28.71
CA LEU A 580 -13.53 -31.26 -28.08
C LEU A 580 -14.57 -31.36 -26.96
N GLN A 581 -14.19 -31.06 -25.72
CA GLN A 581 -15.11 -30.99 -24.59
C GLN A 581 -15.45 -29.53 -24.30
N SER A 582 -16.74 -29.18 -24.27
CA SER A 582 -17.21 -27.83 -24.01
C SER A 582 -18.31 -27.82 -22.95
N THR A 583 -18.47 -26.69 -22.27
CA THR A 583 -19.54 -26.51 -21.28
C THR A 583 -20.89 -26.73 -21.94
N CYS A 584 -21.73 -27.55 -21.32
CA CYS A 584 -23.04 -27.85 -21.85
C CYS A 584 -23.83 -26.54 -21.95
N PRO A 585 -24.18 -26.08 -23.17
CA PRO A 585 -24.84 -24.79 -23.35
C PRO A 585 -26.26 -24.77 -22.76
N ASN A 586 -26.81 -25.95 -22.44
CA ASN A 586 -28.15 -26.10 -21.91
C ASN A 586 -28.24 -25.98 -20.38
N CYS A 587 -27.14 -26.18 -19.66
CA CYS A 587 -27.11 -26.03 -18.20
C CYS A 587 -25.95 -25.15 -17.70
N GLY A 588 -25.18 -24.54 -18.60
CA GLY A 588 -24.06 -23.65 -18.26
C GLY A 588 -23.00 -24.29 -17.37
N GLY A 589 -22.83 -25.61 -17.42
CA GLY A 589 -21.88 -26.33 -16.57
C GLY A 589 -22.47 -26.96 -15.30
N ALA A 590 -23.66 -26.55 -14.86
CA ALA A 590 -24.23 -26.99 -13.58
C ALA A 590 -24.67 -28.47 -13.54
N GLY A 591 -24.74 -29.16 -14.69
CA GLY A 591 -25.21 -30.55 -14.82
C GLY A 591 -26.71 -30.75 -14.55
N LYS A 592 -27.35 -29.82 -13.86
CA LYS A 592 -28.77 -29.81 -13.52
C LYS A 592 -29.41 -28.52 -14.03
N ILE A 593 -30.67 -28.60 -14.42
CA ILE A 593 -31.48 -27.47 -14.87
C ILE A 593 -32.58 -27.28 -13.84
N VAL A 594 -32.70 -26.06 -13.33
CA VAL A 594 -33.79 -25.68 -12.44
C VAL A 594 -34.78 -24.84 -13.23
N SER A 595 -36.05 -25.22 -13.17
CA SER A 595 -37.13 -24.57 -13.92
C SER A 595 -37.62 -23.26 -13.29
N SER A 596 -37.32 -23.00 -12.01
CA SER A 596 -37.76 -21.79 -11.32
C SER A 596 -36.76 -21.29 -10.26
N PHE A 597 -36.58 -19.98 -10.20
CA PHE A 597 -35.74 -19.31 -9.21
C PHE A 597 -36.57 -18.73 -8.07
N CYS A 598 -35.98 -18.62 -6.88
CA CYS A 598 -36.63 -17.98 -5.74
C CYS A 598 -36.97 -16.53 -6.10
N LYS A 599 -38.22 -16.11 -5.89
CA LYS A 599 -38.69 -14.76 -6.24
C LYS A 599 -38.06 -13.67 -5.35
N SER A 600 -37.83 -13.97 -4.07
CA SER A 600 -37.30 -13.00 -3.09
C SER A 600 -35.84 -12.64 -3.35
N CYS A 601 -34.96 -13.62 -3.58
CA CYS A 601 -33.54 -13.39 -3.88
C CYS A 601 -33.19 -13.44 -5.37
N LYS A 602 -34.17 -13.70 -6.25
CA LYS A 602 -33.99 -13.86 -7.72
C LYS A 602 -32.86 -14.83 -8.09
N GLY A 603 -32.72 -15.93 -7.34
CA GLY A 603 -31.66 -16.92 -7.55
C GLY A 603 -30.31 -16.62 -6.86
N LYS A 604 -30.13 -15.43 -6.27
CA LYS A 604 -28.85 -15.00 -5.64
C LYS A 604 -28.58 -15.54 -4.24
N ARG A 605 -29.50 -16.32 -3.64
CA ARG A 605 -29.38 -16.98 -2.32
C ARG A 605 -29.31 -16.06 -1.08
N VAL A 606 -28.91 -14.80 -1.24
CA VAL A 606 -28.89 -13.75 -0.19
C VAL A 606 -29.80 -12.57 -0.52
N VAL A 607 -30.16 -11.78 0.49
CA VAL A 607 -30.93 -10.53 0.39
C VAL A 607 -30.30 -9.45 1.28
N ARG A 608 -30.20 -8.21 0.81
CA ARG A 608 -29.71 -7.10 1.64
C ARG A 608 -30.71 -6.75 2.74
N GLY A 609 -30.25 -6.68 3.98
CA GLY A 609 -31.08 -6.30 5.12
C GLY A 609 -30.27 -5.80 6.33
N PRO A 610 -30.94 -5.20 7.34
CA PRO A 610 -30.29 -4.73 8.55
C PRO A 610 -29.96 -5.90 9.49
N LYS A 611 -28.70 -5.99 9.92
CA LYS A 611 -28.19 -6.92 10.93
C LYS A 611 -27.82 -6.14 12.18
N THR A 612 -28.31 -6.61 13.34
CA THR A 612 -28.01 -5.97 14.63
C THR A 612 -26.87 -6.71 15.33
N VAL A 613 -25.81 -5.99 15.72
CA VAL A 613 -24.62 -6.55 16.39
C VAL A 613 -24.32 -5.76 17.65
N LYS A 614 -24.07 -6.47 18.76
CA LYS A 614 -23.69 -5.86 20.05
C LYS A 614 -22.17 -5.69 20.13
N LEU A 615 -21.73 -4.45 20.23
CA LEU A 615 -20.33 -4.06 20.39
C LEU A 615 -20.03 -3.77 21.86
N ASN A 616 -19.08 -4.52 22.43
CA ASN A 616 -18.54 -4.24 23.76
C ASN A 616 -17.18 -3.53 23.60
N VAL A 617 -17.12 -2.27 24.01
CA VAL A 617 -15.91 -1.44 23.97
C VAL A 617 -15.29 -1.42 25.36
N MET A 618 -14.02 -1.81 25.45
CA MET A 618 -13.27 -1.79 26.72
C MET A 618 -12.87 -0.37 27.12
N ALA A 619 -12.70 -0.15 28.41
CA ALA A 619 -12.19 1.10 28.97
C ALA A 619 -10.79 1.41 28.43
N GLY A 620 -10.54 2.68 28.08
CA GLY A 620 -9.26 3.17 27.58
C GLY A 620 -9.03 2.93 26.09
N VAL A 621 -10.08 2.69 25.30
CA VAL A 621 -9.98 2.54 23.83
C VAL A 621 -9.41 3.81 23.18
N ASP A 622 -8.52 3.67 22.21
CA ASP A 622 -7.92 4.80 21.50
C ASP A 622 -8.78 5.28 20.32
N ASN A 623 -8.54 6.52 19.88
CA ASN A 623 -9.16 7.03 18.65
C ASN A 623 -8.63 6.26 17.43
N ASN A 624 -9.50 6.01 16.45
CA ASN A 624 -9.25 5.20 15.25
C ASN A 624 -8.90 3.72 15.52
N GLU A 625 -9.12 3.24 16.74
CA GLU A 625 -8.94 1.81 17.05
C GLU A 625 -10.02 0.96 16.37
N THR A 626 -9.65 -0.20 15.84
CA THR A 626 -10.56 -1.10 15.13
C THR A 626 -10.83 -2.38 15.92
N ILE A 627 -12.10 -2.65 16.22
CA ILE A 627 -12.56 -3.85 16.92
C ILE A 627 -13.13 -4.83 15.89
N LYS A 628 -12.57 -6.04 15.83
CA LYS A 628 -13.05 -7.13 14.97
C LYS A 628 -14.09 -7.98 15.71
N ILE A 629 -15.24 -8.20 15.09
CA ILE A 629 -16.29 -9.13 15.53
C ILE A 629 -16.41 -10.22 14.48
N ALA A 630 -15.95 -11.43 14.81
CA ALA A 630 -15.92 -12.53 13.87
C ALA A 630 -17.33 -12.94 13.38
N ARG A 631 -17.45 -13.34 12.12
CA ARG A 631 -18.67 -13.88 11.47
C ARG A 631 -19.90 -12.96 11.54
N SER A 632 -19.67 -11.68 11.80
CA SER A 632 -20.73 -10.69 11.99
C SER A 632 -20.93 -9.75 10.80
N GLY A 633 -20.17 -9.96 9.72
CA GLY A 633 -20.36 -9.34 8.40
C GLY A 633 -21.46 -10.01 7.58
N GLY A 634 -21.33 -9.96 6.25
CA GLY A 634 -22.31 -10.43 5.28
C GLY A 634 -22.35 -11.95 5.15
N ALA A 635 -23.55 -12.47 4.89
CA ALA A 635 -23.78 -13.88 4.56
C ALA A 635 -23.24 -14.17 3.15
N ASP A 636 -22.64 -15.36 2.99
CA ASP A 636 -22.10 -15.81 1.72
C ASP A 636 -23.20 -16.33 0.79
N PRO A 637 -23.27 -15.89 -0.49
CA PRO A 637 -24.21 -16.42 -1.48
C PRO A 637 -24.05 -17.93 -1.72
N ASP A 638 -22.85 -18.48 -1.58
CA ASP A 638 -22.60 -19.90 -1.81
C ASP A 638 -22.84 -20.78 -0.57
N GLY A 639 -23.24 -20.18 0.54
CA GLY A 639 -23.57 -20.88 1.79
C GLY A 639 -22.37 -21.18 2.67
N ASN A 640 -21.22 -20.55 2.41
CA ASN A 640 -20.03 -20.64 3.26
C ASN A 640 -20.17 -19.75 4.52
N GLN A 641 -19.09 -19.64 5.31
CA GLN A 641 -19.11 -18.88 6.57
C GLN A 641 -19.36 -17.38 6.33
N PRO A 642 -20.14 -16.66 7.15
CA PRO A 642 -20.28 -15.20 7.01
C PRO A 642 -18.96 -14.46 7.23
N GLY A 643 -18.80 -13.31 6.60
CA GLY A 643 -17.65 -12.43 6.79
C GLY A 643 -17.58 -11.83 8.19
N ASP A 644 -16.50 -11.10 8.48
CA ASP A 644 -16.24 -10.44 9.75
C ASP A 644 -16.72 -8.98 9.76
N LEU A 645 -17.05 -8.45 10.94
CA LEU A 645 -17.40 -7.03 11.11
C LEU A 645 -16.24 -6.29 11.78
N TYR A 646 -15.72 -5.25 11.14
CA TYR A 646 -14.71 -4.35 11.70
C TYR A 646 -15.36 -3.03 12.09
N VAL A 647 -15.29 -2.72 13.38
CA VAL A 647 -15.85 -1.48 13.93
C VAL A 647 -14.71 -0.54 14.27
N MET A 648 -14.61 0.57 13.54
CA MET A 648 -13.63 1.63 13.79
C MET A 648 -14.21 2.64 14.78
N ILE A 649 -13.55 2.81 15.92
CA ILE A 649 -13.95 3.75 16.97
C ILE A 649 -13.44 5.15 16.62
N LYS A 650 -14.35 6.12 16.58
CA LYS A 650 -14.02 7.54 16.50
C LYS A 650 -14.38 8.20 17.81
N VAL A 651 -13.37 8.67 18.55
CA VAL A 651 -13.59 9.35 19.83
C VAL A 651 -13.73 10.84 19.57
N ARG A 652 -14.86 11.42 19.98
CA ARG A 652 -15.08 12.86 19.91
C ARG A 652 -14.17 13.59 20.88
N GLU A 653 -13.61 14.70 20.44
CA GLU A 653 -12.82 15.59 21.30
C GLU A 653 -13.67 16.15 22.45
N ASP A 654 -13.05 16.26 23.62
CA ASP A 654 -13.68 16.81 24.82
C ASP A 654 -13.25 18.28 25.03
N PRO A 655 -14.17 19.18 25.41
CA PRO A 655 -13.83 20.59 25.61
C PRO A 655 -12.95 20.84 26.85
N VAL A 656 -12.87 19.90 27.79
CA VAL A 656 -12.11 20.03 29.05
C VAL A 656 -10.82 19.21 28.98
N PHE A 657 -10.90 17.98 28.47
CA PHE A 657 -9.79 17.03 28.48
C PHE A 657 -9.14 16.88 27.10
N ARG A 658 -7.84 17.17 27.04
CA ARG A 658 -6.99 16.86 25.87
C ARG A 658 -6.24 15.55 26.11
N ARG A 659 -6.41 14.57 25.23
CA ARG A 659 -5.77 13.24 25.38
C ARG A 659 -4.40 13.21 24.70
N GLU A 660 -3.41 12.68 25.40
CA GLU A 660 -2.09 12.34 24.85
C GLU A 660 -1.73 10.90 25.29
N GLY A 661 -2.13 9.92 24.48
CA GLY A 661 -2.00 8.50 24.82
C GLY A 661 -2.83 8.11 26.03
N ALA A 662 -2.16 7.64 27.09
CA ALA A 662 -2.78 7.30 28.38
C ALA A 662 -2.92 8.52 29.30
N ASP A 663 -2.26 9.62 28.99
CA ASP A 663 -2.24 10.83 29.80
C ASP A 663 -3.32 11.83 29.31
N ILE A 664 -3.77 12.70 30.20
CA ILE A 664 -4.75 13.74 29.90
C ILE A 664 -4.26 15.11 30.33
N HIS A 665 -4.64 16.14 29.60
CA HIS A 665 -4.19 17.51 29.79
C HIS A 665 -5.41 18.41 29.97
N VAL A 666 -5.40 19.19 31.04
CA VAL A 666 -6.47 20.14 31.41
C VAL A 666 -5.87 21.52 31.61
N ASP A 667 -6.56 22.54 31.10
CA ASP A 667 -6.17 23.92 31.30
C ASP A 667 -6.93 24.52 32.48
N ALA A 668 -6.21 24.90 33.53
CA ALA A 668 -6.76 25.53 34.71
C ALA A 668 -6.45 27.03 34.68
N VAL A 669 -7.49 27.85 34.73
CA VAL A 669 -7.35 29.31 34.69
C VAL A 669 -7.16 29.85 36.11
N LEU A 670 -6.06 30.56 36.33
CA LEU A 670 -5.73 31.24 37.58
C LEU A 670 -5.92 32.75 37.45
N THR A 671 -6.35 33.39 38.53
CA THR A 671 -6.27 34.85 38.65
C THR A 671 -4.84 35.29 38.98
N ILE A 672 -4.48 36.53 38.65
CA ILE A 672 -3.17 37.11 39.00
C ILE A 672 -2.88 36.96 40.50
N SER A 673 -3.86 37.27 41.35
CA SER A 673 -3.71 37.17 42.81
C SER A 673 -3.44 35.73 43.27
N GLN A 674 -4.10 34.72 42.67
CA GLN A 674 -3.86 33.30 43.01
C GLN A 674 -2.50 32.80 42.51
N ALA A 675 -2.01 33.31 41.38
CA ALA A 675 -0.68 32.97 40.87
C ALA A 675 0.43 33.54 41.78
N ILE A 676 0.26 34.79 42.24
CA ILE A 676 1.22 35.48 43.12
C ILE A 676 1.17 34.91 44.56
N LEU A 677 -0.01 34.91 45.18
CA LEU A 677 -0.18 34.58 46.60
C LEU A 677 -0.30 33.07 46.87
N GLY A 678 -0.52 32.27 45.83
CA GLY A 678 -0.87 30.86 45.96
C GLY A 678 -2.31 30.67 46.45
N GLY A 679 -2.70 29.41 46.64
CA GLY A 679 -4.05 29.06 47.06
C GLY A 679 -4.43 27.65 46.65
N THR A 680 -5.72 27.42 46.42
CA THR A 680 -6.25 26.14 45.94
C THR A 680 -7.26 26.37 44.83
N ILE A 681 -7.24 25.51 43.82
CA ILE A 681 -8.20 25.50 42.71
C ILE A 681 -8.84 24.11 42.58
N GLN A 682 -10.10 24.05 42.17
CA GLN A 682 -10.77 22.81 41.81
C GLN A 682 -10.43 22.48 40.36
N VAL A 683 -9.91 21.28 40.11
CA VAL A 683 -9.57 20.79 38.77
C VAL A 683 -10.44 19.56 38.47
N PRO A 684 -11.17 19.54 37.34
CA PRO A 684 -11.97 18.39 36.96
C PRO A 684 -11.08 17.22 36.56
N THR A 685 -11.34 16.02 37.10
CA THR A 685 -10.67 14.77 36.68
C THR A 685 -11.69 13.79 36.10
N LEU A 686 -11.23 12.70 35.49
CA LEU A 686 -12.08 11.63 34.93
C LEU A 686 -12.99 10.94 35.96
N THR A 687 -12.75 11.14 37.26
CA THR A 687 -13.48 10.51 38.36
C THR A 687 -14.18 11.51 39.29
N GLY A 688 -14.14 12.80 38.96
CA GLY A 688 -14.67 13.91 39.77
C GLY A 688 -13.63 14.99 40.07
N ASP A 689 -14.05 16.10 40.65
CA ASP A 689 -13.17 17.25 40.89
C ASP A 689 -12.16 16.98 42.02
N VAL A 690 -10.93 17.46 41.84
CA VAL A 690 -9.85 17.37 42.81
C VAL A 690 -9.31 18.76 43.13
N VAL A 691 -9.09 19.02 44.41
CA VAL A 691 -8.47 20.26 44.89
C VAL A 691 -6.96 20.20 44.64
N VAL A 692 -6.44 21.11 43.82
CA VAL A 692 -5.01 21.27 43.54
C VAL A 692 -4.47 22.50 44.26
N LYS A 693 -3.37 22.33 44.99
CA LYS A 693 -2.67 23.43 45.67
C LYS A 693 -1.80 24.19 44.68
N VAL A 694 -2.05 25.49 44.54
CA VAL A 694 -1.25 26.43 43.76
C VAL A 694 -0.17 27.03 44.67
N ARG A 695 1.09 26.97 44.24
CA ARG A 695 2.21 27.53 45.02
C ARG A 695 2.29 29.04 44.79
N PRO A 696 2.69 29.84 45.79
CA PRO A 696 3.00 31.25 45.56
C PRO A 696 4.08 31.40 44.48
N GLY A 697 3.95 32.42 43.62
CA GLY A 697 4.86 32.66 42.49
C GLY A 697 4.73 31.71 41.31
N THR A 698 3.57 31.05 41.12
CA THR A 698 3.34 30.13 39.99
C THR A 698 3.34 30.90 38.67
N GLN A 699 4.15 30.45 37.70
CA GLN A 699 4.30 31.12 36.41
C GLN A 699 3.27 30.63 35.38
N PRO A 700 2.86 31.46 34.40
CA PRO A 700 2.05 31.02 33.26
C PRO A 700 2.72 29.87 32.49
N GLY A 701 1.96 28.83 32.14
CA GLY A 701 2.47 27.64 31.46
C GLY A 701 3.18 26.64 32.37
N GLN A 702 3.35 26.95 33.66
CA GLN A 702 3.81 25.98 34.65
C GLN A 702 2.76 24.87 34.81
N LYS A 703 3.22 23.62 34.84
CA LYS A 703 2.34 22.45 34.93
C LYS A 703 2.51 21.68 36.24
N VAL A 704 1.41 21.07 36.70
CA VAL A 704 1.39 20.14 37.83
C VAL A 704 0.88 18.79 37.35
N VAL A 705 1.50 17.71 37.84
CA VAL A 705 1.14 16.34 37.47
C VAL A 705 0.36 15.68 38.60
N LEU A 706 -0.86 15.25 38.30
CA LEU A 706 -1.67 14.40 39.15
C LEU A 706 -1.44 12.95 38.72
N ARG A 707 -0.62 12.23 39.49
CA ARG A 707 -0.22 10.87 39.14
C ARG A 707 -1.39 9.89 39.19
N LYS A 708 -1.45 8.95 38.25
CA LYS A 708 -2.47 7.89 38.14
C LYS A 708 -3.91 8.42 38.01
N LYS A 709 -4.07 9.64 37.48
CA LYS A 709 -5.37 10.28 37.25
C LYS A 709 -5.77 10.37 35.77
N GLY A 710 -4.91 9.89 34.87
CA GLY A 710 -5.18 9.72 33.46
C GLY A 710 -5.96 8.43 33.13
N ILE A 711 -5.93 8.05 31.86
CA ILE A 711 -6.73 6.96 31.29
C ILE A 711 -6.12 5.61 31.69
N LYS A 712 -6.99 4.62 31.91
CA LYS A 712 -6.55 3.24 32.17
C LYS A 712 -5.86 2.66 30.93
N VAL A 713 -4.66 2.12 31.10
CA VAL A 713 -3.93 1.44 30.02
C VAL A 713 -4.56 0.06 29.76
N ARG A 714 -4.75 -0.27 28.48
CA ARG A 714 -5.35 -1.54 28.05
C ARG A 714 -4.54 -2.74 28.54
N ASN A 715 -5.23 -3.78 29.00
CA ASN A 715 -4.64 -5.04 29.51
C ASN A 715 -3.63 -4.87 30.65
N SER A 716 -3.63 -3.71 31.31
CA SER A 716 -2.81 -3.40 32.47
C SER A 716 -3.67 -2.86 33.61
N PHE A 717 -3.16 -2.95 34.83
CA PHE A 717 -3.74 -2.28 36.00
C PHE A 717 -3.19 -0.84 36.16
N SER A 718 -2.35 -0.38 35.23
CA SER A 718 -1.76 0.97 35.25
C SER A 718 -2.72 2.02 34.68
N PHE A 719 -2.63 3.23 35.24
CA PHE A 719 -3.30 4.44 34.78
C PHE A 719 -2.25 5.45 34.36
N GLY A 720 -2.54 6.25 33.33
CA GLY A 720 -1.74 7.42 32.99
C GLY A 720 -1.88 8.53 34.02
N ASP A 721 -1.25 9.66 33.72
CA ASP A 721 -1.21 10.85 34.56
C ASP A 721 -2.08 11.98 33.98
N GLU A 722 -2.49 12.91 34.84
CA GLU A 722 -3.19 14.13 34.42
C GLU A 722 -2.27 15.35 34.59
N TYR A 723 -2.08 16.10 33.52
CA TYR A 723 -1.29 17.32 33.47
C TYR A 723 -2.21 18.53 33.53
N VAL A 724 -2.09 19.29 34.62
CA VAL A 724 -2.80 20.55 34.81
C VAL A 724 -1.89 21.68 34.37
N HIS A 725 -2.27 22.40 33.32
CA HIS A 725 -1.56 23.56 32.81
C HIS A 725 -2.17 24.83 33.38
N PHE A 726 -1.35 25.64 34.07
CA PHE A 726 -1.85 26.89 34.64
C PHE A 726 -1.75 28.05 33.65
N ASN A 727 -2.90 28.59 33.29
CA ASN A 727 -2.99 29.81 32.48
C ASN A 727 -3.46 30.97 33.37
N VAL A 728 -2.69 32.06 33.39
CA VAL A 728 -3.04 33.24 34.18
C VAL A 728 -3.93 34.16 33.35
N SER A 729 -5.14 34.39 33.83
CA SER A 729 -6.07 35.35 33.24
C SER A 729 -5.87 36.74 33.83
N ILE A 730 -5.55 37.69 32.95
CA ILE A 730 -5.38 39.10 33.30
C ILE A 730 -6.71 39.82 33.05
N PRO A 731 -7.32 40.45 34.06
CA PRO A 731 -8.58 41.16 33.89
C PRO A 731 -8.39 42.35 32.93
N THR A 732 -9.28 42.49 31.97
CA THR A 732 -9.23 43.57 30.95
C THR A 732 -9.75 44.90 31.47
N ASN A 733 -10.62 44.87 32.48
CA ASN A 733 -11.20 46.07 33.11
C ASN A 733 -10.89 46.04 34.60
N LEU A 734 -10.36 47.16 35.10
CA LEU A 734 -10.04 47.37 36.50
C LEU A 734 -10.88 48.53 37.04
N THR A 735 -11.41 48.36 38.25
CA THR A 735 -12.01 49.48 38.99
C THR A 735 -10.94 50.48 39.42
N GLU A 736 -11.34 51.72 39.69
CA GLU A 736 -10.41 52.78 40.12
C GLU A 736 -9.57 52.36 41.34
N ARG A 737 -10.20 51.72 42.32
CA ARG A 737 -9.52 51.19 43.50
C ARG A 737 -8.54 50.06 43.17
N GLN A 738 -8.89 49.15 42.26
CA GLN A 738 -7.98 48.06 41.86
C GLN A 738 -6.78 48.58 41.08
N ARG A 739 -6.95 49.61 40.25
CA ARG A 739 -5.87 50.28 39.55
C ARG A 739 -4.88 50.91 40.53
N GLN A 740 -5.37 51.68 41.51
CA GLN A 740 -4.53 52.30 42.54
C GLN A 740 -3.68 51.26 43.30
N LEU A 741 -4.27 50.12 43.66
CA LEU A 741 -3.55 49.04 44.35
C LEU A 741 -2.45 48.39 43.47
N ILE A 742 -2.69 48.24 42.16
CA ILE A 742 -1.68 47.70 41.24
C ILE A 742 -0.56 48.72 41.01
N GLU A 743 -0.88 50.02 40.94
CA GLU A 743 0.12 51.08 40.84
C GLU A 743 0.99 51.19 42.09
N GLU A 744 0.42 50.97 43.29
CA GLU A 744 1.18 50.85 44.54
C GLU A 744 2.09 49.61 44.52
N PHE A 745 1.56 48.46 44.11
CA PHE A 745 2.36 47.23 43.97
C PHE A 745 3.53 47.40 42.99
N ALA A 746 3.31 48.06 41.85
CA ALA A 746 4.34 48.33 40.85
C ALA A 746 5.46 49.26 41.38
N LYS A 747 5.15 50.16 42.32
CA LYS A 747 6.17 51.01 42.96
C LYS A 747 7.06 50.21 43.92
N GLU A 748 6.50 49.23 44.62
CA GLU A 748 7.28 48.33 45.49
C GLU A 748 8.19 47.40 44.66
N GLU A 749 7.72 46.89 43.50
CA GLU A 749 8.57 46.12 42.57
C GLU A 749 9.79 46.92 42.09
N GLN A 750 9.60 48.20 41.76
CA GLN A 750 10.71 49.10 41.37
C GLN A 750 11.70 49.37 42.52
N GLY A 751 11.25 49.28 43.78
CA GLY A 751 12.10 49.47 44.96
C GLY A 751 13.00 48.28 45.31
N GLU A 752 12.75 47.08 44.78
CA GLU A 752 13.61 45.90 44.95
C GLU A 752 14.76 45.85 43.94
N ASP A 753 14.54 46.27 42.69
CA ASP A 753 15.58 46.30 41.65
C ASP A 753 16.73 47.28 42.00
N ASP A 754 16.41 48.42 42.62
CA ASP A 754 17.41 49.39 43.09
C ASP A 754 18.23 48.88 44.30
N LYS A 755 17.71 47.94 45.09
CA LYS A 755 18.44 47.30 46.20
C LYS A 755 19.35 46.16 45.73
N GLY A 756 19.00 45.46 44.65
CA GLY A 756 19.86 44.46 44.01
C GLY A 756 21.11 45.07 43.37
N ALA A 757 21.01 46.29 42.83
CA ALA A 757 22.15 47.00 42.25
C ALA A 757 23.16 47.53 43.30
N ALA A 758 22.71 47.80 44.53
CA ALA A 758 23.57 48.33 45.61
C ALA A 758 24.41 47.25 46.34
N ALA A 759 24.06 45.96 46.24
CA ALA A 759 24.80 44.86 46.87
C ALA A 759 25.96 44.29 46.01
N GLY A 760 26.13 44.77 44.77
CA GLY A 760 27.16 44.32 43.83
C GLY A 760 28.48 45.09 43.86
N VAL A 761 28.63 46.10 44.74
CA VAL A 761 29.85 46.92 44.86
C VAL A 761 30.38 46.89 46.30
N SER A 762 30.66 45.69 46.81
CA SER A 762 31.66 45.42 47.86
C SER A 762 31.70 43.91 48.13
N GLY A 763 32.56 43.23 47.38
CA GLY A 763 32.85 41.80 47.51
C GLY A 763 33.92 41.38 46.51
#